data_AF-F9F4U2-F1
#
_entry.id   AF-F9F4U2-F1
#
_cell.length_a   1.000
_cell.length_b   1.000
_cell.length_c   1.000
_cell.angle_alpha   90.00
_cell.angle_beta   90.00
_cell.angle_gamma   90.00
#
_symmetry.space_group_name_H-M   'P 1'
#
loop_
_entity.id
_entity.type
_entity.pdbx_description
1 polymer ?
#
loop_
_entity_poly.entity_id
_entity_poly.type
_entity_poly.pdbx_seq_one_letter_code
_entity_poly.pdbx_strand_id
1 'polypeptide(L)'
;MAGFLIPPWYKTETPKDLEMNIVSLIFGFSMGASMFTAGMAIKQTMQAYQRKRLFSAYIIMCWLDWIGCNCMGIITYCWLRGFAPPSFWVFFFIIVFWSMQIQFTLQIIINRISLLLGNKTNINRVKWGVAVVASLINISGFCIWVPARLQISHLYEEINIVWDRTEKAVFLIVDLSLNLYFIYLVRSRLIACGLTKYTELFHFNVVMVVISVSLDCVLMGATFLPSPVVYVQFHQLVYLLKLYIEMNVASLLGHIVKSSREQDARPTEGGRQRVRDELVSGRMTTFVTASRTGHVRLDDMSRDDSYRRTSDWENGIMKKVETKVVFTETQDQASTSDQERMITMSKSARPSTFVGFSALSNRVFVRPGETLTGTEPNPEHPRTIVIYGWGDAPPRHISKFTDVYRQLYPHAKQVAVLSPIYKGFIDHVAQRTEAMLPVIHEVFPNNASDGSVLFHVMSNSGTINYSATLNAYKETYNRPMPHVLTVYDSTPGTPYLTWDNLKRFSHAMAIGLAAKLPLPFIVTQVLCAWFFCMIHVFDYLAGRESAPKFSHRIFTDEQWESKESTRLFLYGKGDFLIPWQHIEGYMAVSQEAGYPSEGQLFESGHVGHMKKDPEKYWGTIQESWERAVGRSYEASNKPRERTVGPRQV
;
A
#
# COMPACT_ATOMS: atom_id res chain seq x y z
N MET A 1 11.73 -5.83 -49.14
CA MET A 1 10.63 -6.18 -50.07
C MET A 1 9.33 -6.02 -49.31
N ALA A 2 8.38 -5.26 -49.85
CA ALA A 2 7.06 -5.10 -49.24
C ALA A 2 6.24 -6.39 -49.44
N GLY A 3 5.48 -6.81 -48.42
CA GLY A 3 4.63 -7.99 -48.49
C GLY A 3 3.29 -7.72 -49.18
N PHE A 4 2.37 -8.67 -49.06
CA PHE A 4 1.05 -8.64 -49.69
C PHE A 4 0.21 -7.40 -49.29
N LEU A 5 -0.46 -6.78 -50.29
CA LEU A 5 -1.35 -5.62 -50.18
C LEU A 5 -0.75 -4.38 -49.49
N ILE A 6 0.50 -4.06 -49.82
CA ILE A 6 1.13 -2.80 -49.37
C ILE A 6 1.04 -1.74 -50.47
N PRO A 7 0.61 -0.51 -50.15
CA PRO A 7 0.60 0.59 -51.12
C PRO A 7 2.01 0.97 -51.61
N PRO A 8 2.17 1.41 -52.86
CA PRO A 8 3.47 1.80 -53.42
C PRO A 8 4.20 2.92 -52.66
N TRP A 9 3.45 3.75 -51.92
CA TRP A 9 3.97 4.88 -51.13
C TRP A 9 4.28 4.53 -49.67
N TYR A 10 4.14 3.26 -49.28
CA TYR A 10 4.38 2.81 -47.91
C TYR A 10 5.84 3.02 -47.49
N LYS A 11 6.04 3.71 -46.36
CA LYS A 11 7.35 3.92 -45.76
C LYS A 11 7.52 2.96 -44.58
N THR A 12 8.50 2.06 -44.69
CA THR A 12 8.82 1.12 -43.60
C THR A 12 9.31 1.88 -42.37
N GLU A 13 8.52 1.83 -41.30
CA GLU A 13 8.92 2.31 -39.99
C GLU A 13 9.81 1.25 -39.31
N THR A 14 11.13 1.33 -39.52
CA THR A 14 12.09 0.51 -38.77
C THR A 14 12.45 1.19 -37.45
N PRO A 15 12.32 0.51 -36.29
CA PRO A 15 12.73 1.08 -35.01
C PRO A 15 14.21 1.46 -35.01
N LYS A 16 14.57 2.52 -34.29
CA LYS A 16 15.98 2.87 -34.03
C LYS A 16 16.62 1.80 -33.11
N ASP A 17 17.95 1.73 -33.07
CA ASP A 17 18.67 0.73 -32.24
C ASP A 17 18.26 0.74 -30.76
N LEU A 18 18.07 1.93 -30.18
CA LEU A 18 17.60 2.09 -28.80
C LEU A 18 16.18 1.54 -28.61
N GLU A 19 15.30 1.80 -29.57
CA GLU A 19 13.91 1.34 -29.55
C GLU A 19 13.86 -0.18 -29.67
N MET A 20 14.72 -0.75 -30.52
CA MET A 20 14.82 -2.19 -30.66
C MET A 20 15.35 -2.85 -29.38
N ASN A 21 16.30 -2.24 -28.67
CA ASN A 21 16.76 -2.72 -27.37
C ASN A 21 15.62 -2.74 -26.33
N ILE A 22 14.78 -1.70 -26.30
CA ILE A 22 13.61 -1.62 -25.44
C ILE A 22 12.61 -2.75 -25.79
N VAL A 23 12.32 -2.93 -27.08
CA VAL A 23 11.43 -4.01 -27.58
C VAL A 23 11.96 -5.39 -27.18
N SER A 24 13.24 -5.67 -27.37
CA SER A 24 13.86 -6.94 -27.00
C SER A 24 13.83 -7.18 -25.48
N LEU A 25 14.04 -6.15 -24.67
CA LEU A 25 13.95 -6.24 -23.21
C LEU A 25 12.51 -6.56 -22.76
N ILE A 26 11.52 -5.84 -23.31
CA ILE A 26 10.11 -6.08 -23.01
C ILE A 26 9.68 -7.48 -23.46
N PHE A 27 10.10 -7.91 -24.66
CA PHE A 27 9.83 -9.26 -25.15
C PHE A 27 10.45 -10.31 -24.24
N GLY A 28 11.70 -10.12 -23.80
CA GLY A 28 12.36 -11.00 -22.83
C GLY A 28 11.58 -11.12 -21.51
N PHE A 29 11.16 -10.00 -20.93
CA PHE A 29 10.29 -10.00 -19.74
C PHE A 29 8.94 -10.67 -20.00
N SER A 30 8.36 -10.46 -21.19
CA SER A 30 7.09 -11.07 -21.60
C SER A 30 7.19 -12.59 -21.70
N MET A 31 8.31 -13.12 -22.19
CA MET A 31 8.57 -14.56 -22.23
C MET A 31 8.67 -15.15 -20.82
N GLY A 32 9.34 -14.46 -19.90
CA GLY A 32 9.35 -14.83 -18.48
C GLY A 32 7.94 -14.86 -17.88
N ALA A 33 7.16 -13.79 -18.06
CA ALA A 33 5.77 -13.72 -17.62
C ALA A 33 4.89 -14.81 -18.25
N SER A 34 5.14 -15.16 -19.51
CA SER A 34 4.45 -16.22 -20.24
C SER A 34 4.68 -17.60 -19.61
N MET A 35 5.90 -17.90 -19.16
CA MET A 35 6.19 -19.15 -18.46
C MET A 35 5.47 -19.25 -17.11
N PHE A 36 5.49 -18.17 -16.31
CA PHE A 36 4.83 -18.16 -15.00
C PHE A 36 3.30 -18.25 -15.13
N THR A 37 2.71 -17.54 -16.10
CA THR A 37 1.28 -17.62 -16.41
C THR A 37 0.88 -18.99 -16.91
N ALA A 38 1.66 -19.60 -17.80
CA ALA A 38 1.43 -20.96 -18.28
C ALA A 38 1.45 -21.97 -17.13
N GLY A 39 2.43 -21.89 -16.22
CA GLY A 39 2.51 -22.76 -15.05
C GLY A 39 1.27 -22.67 -14.16
N MET A 40 0.72 -21.46 -14.01
CA MET A 40 -0.52 -21.25 -13.27
C MET A 40 -1.76 -21.77 -14.01
N ALA A 41 -1.86 -21.52 -15.31
CA ALA A 41 -2.94 -22.03 -16.14
C ALA A 41 -2.96 -23.57 -16.15
N ILE A 42 -1.80 -24.22 -16.23
CA ILE A 42 -1.63 -25.67 -16.10
C ILE A 42 -2.13 -26.13 -14.73
N LYS A 43 -1.68 -25.51 -13.64
CA LYS A 43 -2.12 -25.86 -12.28
C LYS A 43 -3.64 -25.77 -12.14
N GLN A 44 -4.28 -24.72 -12.65
CA GLN A 44 -5.73 -24.56 -12.62
C GLN A 44 -6.44 -25.60 -13.50
N THR A 45 -5.87 -25.93 -14.66
CA THR A 45 -6.36 -26.97 -15.57
C THR A 45 -6.30 -28.35 -14.93
N MET A 46 -5.19 -28.70 -14.28
CA MET A 46 -5.03 -29.96 -13.54
C MET A 46 -6.04 -30.07 -12.38
N GLN A 47 -6.24 -29.00 -11.62
CA GLN A 47 -7.25 -28.97 -10.56
C GLN A 47 -8.68 -29.10 -11.11
N ALA A 48 -8.94 -28.63 -12.32
CA ALA A 48 -10.23 -28.82 -12.97
C ALA A 48 -10.39 -30.23 -13.55
N TYR A 49 -9.30 -30.82 -14.07
CA TYR A 49 -9.23 -32.22 -14.51
C TYR A 49 -9.60 -33.17 -13.37
N GLN A 50 -8.94 -33.00 -12.21
CA GLN A 50 -9.23 -33.78 -11.01
C GLN A 50 -10.70 -33.66 -10.56
N ARG A 51 -11.35 -32.53 -10.86
CA ARG A 51 -12.76 -32.28 -10.56
C ARG A 51 -13.72 -32.66 -11.70
N LYS A 52 -13.24 -33.32 -12.76
CA LYS A 52 -14.00 -33.67 -13.99
C LYS A 52 -14.69 -32.46 -14.66
N ARG A 53 -14.07 -31.28 -14.61
CA ARG A 53 -14.60 -30.00 -15.14
C ARG A 53 -13.68 -29.34 -16.18
N LEU A 54 -13.00 -30.15 -16.99
CA LEU A 54 -12.01 -29.69 -17.98
C LEU A 54 -12.53 -28.62 -18.93
N PHE A 55 -13.77 -28.76 -19.38
CA PHE A 55 -14.38 -27.87 -20.36
C PHE A 55 -15.09 -26.66 -19.72
N SER A 56 -14.58 -26.17 -18.60
CA SER A 56 -15.07 -24.92 -18.02
C SER A 56 -14.73 -23.76 -18.95
N ALA A 57 -15.73 -22.97 -19.35
CA ALA A 57 -15.55 -21.80 -20.22
C ALA A 57 -14.44 -20.86 -19.73
N TYR A 58 -14.28 -20.71 -18.41
CA TYR A 58 -13.20 -19.93 -17.81
C TYR A 58 -11.80 -20.43 -18.17
N ILE A 59 -11.57 -21.75 -18.12
CA ILE A 59 -10.25 -22.33 -18.42
C ILE A 59 -9.91 -22.17 -19.89
N ILE A 60 -10.91 -22.34 -20.76
CA ILE A 60 -10.78 -22.11 -22.19
C ILE A 60 -10.42 -20.65 -22.45
N MET A 61 -11.12 -19.69 -21.82
CA MET A 61 -10.80 -18.26 -21.95
C MET A 61 -9.37 -17.94 -21.49
N CYS A 62 -8.89 -18.51 -20.38
CA CYS A 62 -7.52 -18.27 -19.91
C CYS A 62 -6.47 -18.80 -20.90
N TRP A 63 -6.66 -19.99 -21.47
CA TRP A 63 -5.74 -20.55 -22.46
C TRP A 63 -5.76 -19.78 -23.77
N LEU A 64 -6.96 -19.40 -24.23
CA LEU A 64 -7.14 -18.59 -25.41
C LEU A 64 -6.45 -17.22 -25.24
N ASP A 65 -6.66 -16.54 -24.11
CA ASP A 65 -6.00 -15.26 -23.80
C ASP A 65 -4.47 -15.40 -23.77
N TRP A 66 -3.95 -16.45 -23.12
CA TRP A 66 -2.51 -16.74 -23.09
C TRP A 66 -1.94 -17.00 -24.49
N ILE A 67 -2.62 -17.79 -25.33
CA ILE A 67 -2.21 -18.04 -26.73
C ILE A 67 -2.21 -16.72 -27.49
N GLY A 68 -3.28 -15.92 -27.38
CA GLY A 68 -3.40 -14.62 -28.05
C GLY A 68 -2.26 -13.66 -27.67
N CYS A 69 -1.91 -13.59 -26.39
CA CYS A 69 -0.77 -12.80 -25.91
C CYS A 69 0.55 -13.22 -26.59
N ASN A 70 0.86 -14.52 -26.58
CA ASN A 70 2.11 -15.03 -27.11
C ASN A 70 2.20 -14.91 -28.64
N CYS A 71 1.12 -15.24 -29.35
CA CYS A 71 1.08 -15.12 -30.81
C CYS A 71 1.25 -13.66 -31.25
N MET A 72 0.53 -12.71 -30.62
CA MET A 72 0.69 -11.28 -30.91
C MET A 72 2.13 -10.82 -30.66
N GLY A 73 2.69 -11.21 -29.51
CA GLY A 73 4.06 -10.85 -29.12
C GLY A 73 5.13 -11.33 -30.09
N ILE A 74 5.02 -12.59 -30.53
CA ILE A 74 5.93 -13.20 -31.51
C ILE A 74 5.80 -12.53 -32.87
N ILE A 75 4.57 -12.33 -33.37
CA ILE A 75 4.34 -11.69 -34.66
C ILE A 75 4.87 -10.25 -34.66
N THR A 76 4.58 -9.50 -33.60
CA THR A 76 5.06 -8.12 -33.45
C THR A 76 6.58 -8.07 -33.39
N TYR A 77 7.23 -8.95 -32.63
CA TYR A 77 8.68 -9.02 -32.55
C TYR A 77 9.34 -9.38 -33.89
N CYS A 78 8.80 -10.37 -34.61
CA CYS A 78 9.28 -10.77 -35.93
C CYS A 78 9.14 -9.65 -36.96
N TRP A 79 8.04 -8.89 -36.89
CA TRP A 79 7.83 -7.71 -37.73
C TRP A 79 8.85 -6.60 -37.40
N LEU A 80 9.01 -6.26 -36.11
CA LEU A 80 9.91 -5.20 -35.66
C LEU A 80 11.39 -5.49 -35.93
N ARG A 81 11.80 -6.76 -35.84
CA ARG A 81 13.18 -7.20 -36.18
C ARG A 81 13.43 -7.23 -37.68
N GLY A 82 12.38 -7.14 -38.51
CA GLY A 82 12.47 -7.25 -39.96
C GLY A 82 12.56 -8.69 -40.49
N PHE A 83 12.30 -9.71 -39.65
CA PHE A 83 12.19 -11.10 -40.12
C PHE A 83 10.94 -11.32 -40.96
N ALA A 84 9.83 -10.69 -40.57
CA ALA A 84 8.60 -10.67 -41.35
C ALA A 84 8.50 -9.31 -42.07
N PRO A 85 8.38 -9.28 -43.41
CA PRO A 85 8.13 -8.03 -44.12
C PRO A 85 6.78 -7.47 -43.68
N PRO A 86 6.61 -6.14 -43.66
CA PRO A 86 5.29 -5.53 -43.48
C PRO A 86 4.32 -6.14 -44.50
N SER A 87 3.10 -6.47 -44.08
CA SER A 87 2.03 -6.97 -44.96
C SER A 87 0.67 -6.81 -44.31
N PHE A 88 -0.40 -6.83 -45.12
CA PHE A 88 -1.78 -6.85 -44.62
C PHE A 88 -1.99 -7.97 -43.59
N TRP A 89 -1.49 -9.18 -43.86
CA TRP A 89 -1.68 -10.33 -42.99
C TRP A 89 -1.03 -10.16 -41.61
N VAL A 90 0.17 -9.57 -41.55
CA VAL A 90 0.85 -9.27 -40.28
C VAL A 90 -0.01 -8.35 -39.42
N PHE A 91 -0.50 -7.25 -40.00
CA PHE A 91 -1.35 -6.30 -39.29
C PHE A 91 -2.70 -6.93 -38.89
N PHE A 92 -3.34 -7.65 -39.80
CA PHE A 92 -4.60 -8.34 -39.52
C PHE A 92 -4.48 -9.31 -38.34
N PHE A 93 -3.46 -10.16 -38.29
CA PHE A 93 -3.31 -11.08 -37.17
C PHE A 93 -2.93 -10.39 -35.84
N ILE A 94 -2.15 -9.30 -35.89
CA ILE A 94 -1.87 -8.50 -34.68
C ILE A 94 -3.18 -8.00 -34.06
N ILE A 95 -4.07 -7.41 -34.86
CA ILE A 95 -5.33 -6.88 -34.34
C ILE A 95 -6.33 -7.96 -33.94
N VAL A 96 -6.33 -9.13 -34.61
CA VAL A 96 -7.12 -10.30 -34.19
C VAL A 96 -6.71 -10.77 -32.80
N PHE A 97 -5.40 -10.97 -32.56
CA PHE A 97 -4.93 -11.41 -31.26
C PHE A 97 -5.08 -10.33 -30.19
N TRP A 98 -4.99 -9.06 -30.55
CA TRP A 98 -5.28 -7.96 -29.62
C TRP A 98 -6.77 -7.92 -29.24
N SER A 99 -7.68 -8.04 -30.21
CA SER A 99 -9.12 -8.10 -29.96
C SER A 99 -9.49 -9.29 -29.05
N MET A 100 -8.81 -10.42 -29.27
CA MET A 100 -8.92 -11.61 -28.44
C MET A 100 -8.54 -11.34 -26.97
N GLN A 101 -7.45 -10.60 -26.74
CA GLN A 101 -6.97 -10.24 -25.39
C GLN A 101 -8.00 -9.40 -24.64
N ILE A 102 -8.51 -8.34 -25.28
CA ILE A 102 -9.53 -7.46 -24.71
C ILE A 102 -10.78 -8.25 -24.33
N GLN A 103 -11.27 -9.08 -25.27
CA GLN A 103 -12.50 -9.83 -25.08
C GLN A 103 -12.38 -10.80 -23.90
N PHE A 104 -11.30 -11.58 -23.83
CA PHE A 104 -11.16 -12.58 -22.77
C PHE A 104 -10.79 -11.98 -21.42
N THR A 105 -9.93 -10.96 -21.37
CA THR A 105 -9.57 -10.29 -20.10
C THR A 105 -10.81 -9.73 -19.39
N LEU A 106 -11.67 -9.01 -20.10
CA LEU A 106 -12.91 -8.47 -19.52
C LEU A 106 -13.86 -9.57 -19.06
N GLN A 107 -14.01 -10.64 -19.83
CA GLN A 107 -14.88 -11.76 -19.47
C GLN A 107 -14.34 -12.57 -18.29
N ILE A 108 -13.02 -12.69 -18.14
CA ILE A 108 -12.36 -13.31 -16.99
C ILE A 108 -12.67 -12.51 -15.72
N ILE A 109 -12.51 -11.18 -15.75
CA ILE A 109 -12.82 -10.28 -14.62
C ILE A 109 -14.30 -10.40 -14.23
N ILE A 110 -15.22 -10.35 -15.20
CA ILE A 110 -16.66 -10.47 -14.93
C ILE A 110 -16.99 -11.87 -14.41
N ASN A 111 -16.39 -12.92 -14.96
CA ASN A 111 -16.61 -14.28 -14.49
C ASN A 111 -16.14 -14.45 -13.04
N ARG A 112 -15.02 -13.83 -12.65
CA ARG A 112 -14.57 -13.76 -11.25
C ARG A 112 -15.58 -13.06 -10.35
N ILE A 113 -16.05 -11.86 -10.74
CA ILE A 113 -17.09 -11.13 -10.00
C ILE A 113 -18.37 -11.97 -9.88
N SER A 114 -18.68 -12.77 -10.90
CA SER A 114 -19.88 -13.62 -10.91
C SER A 114 -19.86 -14.72 -9.85
N LEU A 115 -18.67 -15.16 -9.41
CA LEU A 115 -18.54 -16.13 -8.33
C LEU A 115 -18.91 -15.56 -6.96
N LEU A 116 -18.83 -14.23 -6.81
CA LEU A 116 -19.21 -13.54 -5.58
C LEU A 116 -20.69 -13.20 -5.51
N LEU A 117 -21.39 -13.12 -6.63
CA LEU A 117 -22.78 -12.68 -6.67
C LEU A 117 -23.74 -13.87 -6.71
N GLY A 118 -24.72 -13.88 -5.80
CA GLY A 118 -25.71 -14.95 -5.72
C GLY A 118 -26.73 -14.95 -6.87
N ASN A 119 -26.95 -13.78 -7.50
CA ASN A 119 -27.98 -13.61 -8.53
C ASN A 119 -27.40 -13.73 -9.95
N LYS A 120 -27.46 -14.95 -10.53
CA LYS A 120 -26.83 -15.30 -11.82
C LYS A 120 -27.44 -14.61 -13.03
N THR A 121 -28.72 -14.21 -12.97
CA THR A 121 -29.44 -13.63 -14.13
C THR A 121 -28.93 -12.23 -14.48
N ASN A 122 -28.74 -11.37 -13.48
CA ASN A 122 -28.22 -10.02 -13.69
C ASN A 122 -26.77 -10.05 -14.20
N ILE A 123 -25.97 -11.01 -13.74
CA ILE A 123 -24.58 -11.13 -14.15
C ILE A 123 -24.47 -11.61 -15.60
N ASN A 124 -25.35 -12.53 -16.04
CA ASN A 124 -25.36 -12.95 -17.44
C ASN A 124 -25.72 -11.79 -18.38
N ARG A 125 -26.61 -10.88 -17.97
CA ARG A 125 -26.89 -9.64 -18.73
C ARG A 125 -25.66 -8.74 -18.81
N VAL A 126 -24.92 -8.58 -17.70
CA VAL A 126 -23.66 -7.82 -17.68
C VAL A 126 -22.60 -8.47 -18.56
N LYS A 127 -22.44 -9.81 -18.52
CA LYS A 127 -21.50 -10.56 -19.37
C LYS A 127 -21.74 -10.30 -20.85
N TRP A 128 -22.97 -10.46 -21.31
CA TRP A 128 -23.35 -10.23 -22.70
C TRP A 128 -23.29 -8.76 -23.09
N GLY A 129 -23.72 -7.85 -22.21
CA GLY A 129 -23.62 -6.41 -22.45
C GLY A 129 -22.18 -5.96 -22.67
N VAL A 130 -21.26 -6.34 -21.77
CA VAL A 130 -19.83 -6.00 -21.92
C VAL A 130 -19.22 -6.69 -23.14
N ALA A 131 -19.60 -7.95 -23.44
CA ALA A 131 -19.13 -8.65 -24.63
C ALA A 131 -19.51 -7.93 -25.93
N VAL A 132 -20.74 -7.43 -26.03
CA VAL A 132 -21.23 -6.70 -27.20
C VAL A 132 -20.51 -5.37 -27.33
N VAL A 133 -20.41 -4.59 -26.25
CA VAL A 133 -19.71 -3.30 -26.26
C VAL A 133 -18.24 -3.47 -26.63
N ALA A 134 -17.54 -4.44 -26.03
CA ALA A 134 -16.16 -4.75 -26.37
C ALA A 134 -16.00 -5.19 -27.84
N SER A 135 -16.96 -5.94 -28.38
CA SER A 135 -16.95 -6.34 -29.79
C SER A 135 -17.14 -5.14 -30.73
N LEU A 136 -18.02 -4.20 -30.39
CA LEU A 136 -18.22 -2.98 -31.18
C LEU A 136 -16.95 -2.11 -31.21
N ILE A 137 -16.30 -1.96 -30.05
CA ILE A 137 -15.03 -1.24 -29.94
C ILE A 137 -13.96 -1.96 -30.78
N ASN A 138 -13.83 -3.28 -30.65
CA ASN A 138 -12.89 -4.06 -31.45
C ASN A 138 -13.13 -3.89 -32.96
N ILE A 139 -14.38 -4.00 -33.43
CA ILE A 139 -14.74 -3.80 -34.84
C ILE A 139 -14.31 -2.41 -35.33
N SER A 140 -14.54 -1.37 -34.52
CA SER A 140 -14.07 -0.02 -34.88
C SER A 140 -12.54 0.06 -34.96
N GLY A 141 -11.82 -0.62 -34.07
CA GLY A 141 -10.37 -0.77 -34.13
C GLY A 141 -9.90 -1.43 -35.42
N PHE A 142 -10.57 -2.49 -35.89
CA PHE A 142 -10.27 -3.13 -37.19
C PHE A 142 -10.38 -2.15 -38.35
N CYS A 143 -11.44 -1.34 -38.37
CA CYS A 143 -11.70 -0.38 -39.45
C CYS A 143 -10.75 0.83 -39.43
N ILE A 144 -10.18 1.18 -38.29
CA ILE A 144 -9.33 2.38 -38.14
C ILE A 144 -7.85 2.02 -38.17
N TRP A 145 -7.43 1.02 -37.38
CA TRP A 145 -6.02 0.71 -37.18
C TRP A 145 -5.38 0.02 -38.39
N VAL A 146 -6.08 -0.93 -39.05
CA VAL A 146 -5.50 -1.64 -40.21
C VAL A 146 -5.23 -0.67 -41.38
N PRO A 147 -6.18 0.20 -41.81
CA PRO A 147 -5.93 1.20 -42.84
C PRO A 147 -4.87 2.23 -42.45
N ALA A 148 -4.83 2.65 -41.18
CA ALA A 148 -3.83 3.58 -40.67
C ALA A 148 -2.42 2.96 -40.73
N ARG A 149 -2.28 1.68 -40.40
CA ARG A 149 -0.98 0.97 -40.46
C ARG A 149 -0.54 0.64 -41.87
N LEU A 150 -1.46 0.49 -42.81
CA LEU A 150 -1.13 0.39 -44.23
C LEU A 150 -0.82 1.74 -44.87
N GLN A 151 -0.92 2.85 -44.13
CA GLN A 151 -0.67 4.21 -44.63
C GLN A 151 -1.53 4.56 -45.86
N ILE A 152 -2.81 4.12 -45.87
CA ILE A 152 -3.71 4.31 -47.01
C ILE A 152 -4.03 5.81 -47.22
N SER A 153 -4.19 6.56 -46.13
CA SER A 153 -4.47 7.99 -46.16
C SER A 153 -4.05 8.65 -44.85
N HIS A 154 -3.52 9.88 -44.93
CA HIS A 154 -3.17 10.70 -43.77
C HIS A 154 -4.35 10.95 -42.81
N LEU A 155 -5.59 10.99 -43.33
CA LEU A 155 -6.78 11.13 -42.49
C LEU A 155 -6.95 9.93 -41.54
N TYR A 156 -6.70 8.70 -42.02
CA TYR A 156 -6.78 7.50 -41.18
C TYR A 156 -5.68 7.48 -40.11
N GLU A 157 -4.49 8.01 -40.42
CA GLU A 157 -3.38 8.12 -39.47
C GLU A 157 -3.72 9.09 -38.32
N GLU A 158 -4.24 10.28 -38.63
CA GLU A 158 -4.68 11.27 -37.64
C GLU A 158 -5.83 10.76 -36.78
N ILE A 159 -6.84 10.14 -37.40
CA ILE A 159 -7.97 9.52 -36.68
C ILE A 159 -7.46 8.43 -35.75
N ASN A 160 -6.55 7.57 -36.21
CA ASN A 160 -6.02 6.48 -35.39
C ASN A 160 -5.27 6.98 -34.14
N ILE A 161 -4.52 8.09 -34.24
CA ILE A 161 -3.83 8.68 -33.07
C ILE A 161 -4.82 9.07 -31.98
N VAL A 162 -5.95 9.68 -32.36
CA VAL A 162 -6.98 10.09 -31.40
C VAL A 162 -7.80 8.89 -30.92
N TRP A 163 -8.16 7.98 -31.83
CA TRP A 163 -8.98 6.81 -31.53
C TRP A 163 -8.26 5.83 -30.60
N ASP A 164 -7.00 5.47 -30.87
CA ASP A 164 -6.21 4.54 -30.04
C ASP A 164 -6.12 5.03 -28.58
N ARG A 165 -5.93 6.34 -28.37
CA ARG A 165 -5.92 6.96 -27.04
C ARG A 165 -7.28 6.91 -26.36
N THR A 166 -8.34 7.21 -27.13
CA THR A 166 -9.72 7.24 -26.63
C THR A 166 -10.17 5.84 -26.22
N GLU A 167 -9.89 4.85 -27.05
CA GLU A 167 -10.17 3.44 -26.81
C GLU A 167 -9.47 2.92 -25.55
N LYS A 168 -8.16 3.20 -25.40
CA LYS A 168 -7.41 2.85 -24.18
C LYS A 168 -7.97 3.52 -22.93
N ALA A 169 -8.42 4.77 -23.03
CA ALA A 169 -9.06 5.47 -21.91
C ALA A 169 -10.40 4.83 -21.52
N VAL A 170 -11.21 4.42 -22.50
CA VAL A 170 -12.47 3.70 -22.25
C VAL A 170 -12.19 2.36 -21.54
N PHE A 171 -11.20 1.60 -22.00
CA PHE A 171 -10.84 0.34 -21.35
C PHE A 171 -10.33 0.53 -19.92
N LEU A 172 -9.50 1.55 -19.67
CA LEU A 172 -9.04 1.90 -18.32
C LEU A 172 -10.23 2.21 -17.38
N ILE A 173 -11.23 2.96 -17.86
CA ILE A 173 -12.42 3.30 -17.08
C ILE A 173 -13.24 2.04 -16.76
N VAL A 174 -13.44 1.16 -17.74
CA VAL A 174 -14.19 -0.09 -17.57
C VAL A 174 -13.48 -1.01 -16.59
N ASP A 175 -12.17 -1.21 -16.75
CA ASP A 175 -11.35 -2.04 -15.86
C ASP A 175 -11.39 -1.51 -14.42
N LEU A 176 -11.14 -0.20 -14.23
CA LEU A 176 -11.23 0.47 -12.93
C LEU A 176 -12.61 0.29 -12.30
N SER A 177 -13.68 0.47 -13.06
CA SER A 177 -15.05 0.36 -12.56
C SER A 177 -15.38 -1.06 -12.09
N LEU A 178 -15.01 -2.07 -12.88
CA LEU A 178 -15.23 -3.48 -12.53
C LEU A 178 -14.40 -3.90 -11.30
N ASN A 179 -13.16 -3.43 -11.22
CA ASN A 179 -12.25 -3.73 -10.12
C ASN A 179 -12.66 -3.01 -8.81
N LEU A 180 -13.13 -1.76 -8.87
CA LEU A 180 -13.72 -1.07 -7.72
C LEU A 180 -15.00 -1.75 -7.25
N TYR A 181 -15.87 -2.16 -8.18
CA TYR A 181 -17.09 -2.88 -7.86
C TYR A 181 -16.79 -4.23 -7.17
N PHE A 182 -15.76 -4.94 -7.62
CA PHE A 182 -15.27 -6.16 -6.95
C PHE A 182 -14.85 -5.88 -5.50
N ILE A 183 -14.02 -4.85 -5.27
CA ILE A 183 -13.56 -4.50 -3.92
C ILE A 183 -14.75 -4.14 -3.02
N TYR A 184 -15.70 -3.36 -3.53
CA TYR A 184 -16.92 -3.02 -2.81
C TYR A 184 -17.69 -4.28 -2.38
N LEU A 185 -17.88 -5.24 -3.29
CA LEU A 185 -18.54 -6.52 -3.02
C LEU A 185 -17.81 -7.38 -1.98
N VAL A 186 -16.48 -7.44 -2.06
CA VAL A 186 -15.67 -8.21 -1.11
C VAL A 186 -15.76 -7.57 0.27
N ARG A 187 -15.62 -6.24 0.36
CA ARG A 187 -15.74 -5.50 1.62
C ARG A 187 -17.13 -5.67 2.24
N SER A 188 -18.19 -5.51 1.46
CA SER A 188 -19.57 -5.61 1.97
C SER A 188 -19.89 -7.02 2.49
N ARG A 189 -19.35 -8.07 1.84
CA ARG A 189 -19.53 -9.47 2.28
C ARG A 189 -18.66 -9.84 3.47
N LEU A 190 -17.42 -9.34 3.55
CA LEU A 190 -16.54 -9.58 4.69
C LEU A 190 -17.07 -8.93 5.97
N ILE A 191 -17.60 -7.71 5.88
CA ILE A 191 -18.20 -6.99 7.01
C ILE A 191 -19.47 -7.71 7.50
N ALA A 192 -20.29 -8.24 6.59
CA ALA A 192 -21.49 -9.00 6.94
C ALA A 192 -21.19 -10.31 7.71
N CYS A 193 -19.98 -10.87 7.56
CA CYS A 193 -19.56 -12.10 8.23
C CYS A 193 -18.73 -11.87 9.51
N GLY A 194 -18.42 -10.62 9.90
CA GLY A 194 -17.76 -10.29 11.17
C GLY A 194 -16.33 -10.85 11.37
N LEU A 195 -15.68 -11.38 10.32
CA LEU A 195 -14.36 -12.02 10.45
C LEU A 195 -13.21 -11.03 10.19
N THR A 196 -12.70 -10.42 11.26
CA THR A 196 -11.43 -9.66 11.30
C THR A 196 -10.22 -10.48 10.83
N LYS A 197 -10.34 -11.82 10.80
CA LYS A 197 -9.32 -12.75 10.30
C LYS A 197 -9.07 -12.64 8.78
N TYR A 198 -10.00 -12.08 8.01
CA TYR A 198 -9.88 -11.99 6.55
C TYR A 198 -9.43 -10.61 6.04
N THR A 199 -9.12 -9.67 6.94
CA THR A 199 -8.69 -8.32 6.59
C THR A 199 -7.37 -8.34 5.82
N GLU A 200 -6.41 -9.18 6.22
CA GLU A 200 -5.14 -9.37 5.48
C GLU A 200 -5.35 -9.85 4.04
N LEU A 201 -6.32 -10.74 3.84
CA LEU A 201 -6.66 -11.27 2.53
C LEU A 201 -7.43 -10.26 1.68
N PHE A 202 -8.20 -9.40 2.30
CA PHE A 202 -8.79 -8.23 1.65
C PHE A 202 -7.72 -7.25 1.18
N HIS A 203 -6.78 -6.87 2.05
CA HIS A 203 -5.66 -6.00 1.69
C HIS A 203 -4.85 -6.58 0.53
N PHE A 204 -4.53 -7.88 0.57
CA PHE A 204 -3.85 -8.55 -0.53
C PHE A 204 -4.62 -8.43 -1.86
N ASN A 205 -5.93 -8.69 -1.85
CA ASN A 205 -6.77 -8.57 -3.05
C ASN A 205 -6.84 -7.12 -3.56
N VAL A 206 -6.90 -6.13 -2.67
CA VAL A 206 -6.86 -4.71 -3.04
C VAL A 206 -5.51 -4.37 -3.69
N VAL A 207 -4.38 -4.84 -3.15
CA VAL A 207 -3.05 -4.63 -3.75
C VAL A 207 -2.99 -5.22 -5.16
N MET A 208 -3.47 -6.45 -5.35
CA MET A 208 -3.49 -7.11 -6.67
C MET A 208 -4.34 -6.34 -7.69
N VAL A 209 -5.48 -5.79 -7.24
CA VAL A 209 -6.32 -4.92 -8.08
C VAL A 209 -5.63 -3.62 -8.44
N VAL A 210 -4.96 -2.96 -7.48
CA VAL A 210 -4.20 -1.72 -7.75
C VAL A 210 -3.13 -2.00 -8.79
N ILE A 211 -2.37 -3.09 -8.66
CA ILE A 211 -1.37 -3.49 -9.66
C ILE A 211 -2.02 -3.71 -11.03
N SER A 212 -3.18 -4.38 -11.10
CA SER A 212 -3.90 -4.62 -12.37
C SER A 212 -4.28 -3.32 -13.09
N VAL A 213 -4.88 -2.36 -12.37
CA VAL A 213 -5.26 -1.04 -12.90
C VAL A 213 -4.03 -0.24 -13.32
N SER A 214 -2.92 -0.38 -12.59
CA SER A 214 -1.65 0.29 -12.91
C SER A 214 -1.11 -0.11 -14.28
N LEU A 215 -1.29 -1.38 -14.66
CA LEU A 215 -0.83 -1.89 -15.95
C LEU A 215 -1.59 -1.25 -17.13
N ASP A 216 -2.87 -0.90 -16.96
CA ASP A 216 -3.61 -0.14 -17.98
C ASP A 216 -3.12 1.29 -18.12
N CYS A 217 -2.80 1.95 -17.00
CA CYS A 217 -2.18 3.27 -17.04
C CYS A 217 -0.84 3.23 -17.78
N VAL A 218 -0.05 2.17 -17.60
CA VAL A 218 1.21 1.97 -18.35
C VAL A 218 0.93 1.77 -19.84
N LEU A 219 -0.07 0.97 -20.23
CA LEU A 219 -0.44 0.81 -21.64
C LEU A 219 -0.94 2.11 -22.26
N MET A 220 -1.72 2.90 -21.52
CA MET A 220 -2.20 4.21 -21.98
C MET A 220 -1.03 5.18 -22.10
N GLY A 221 -0.13 5.23 -21.12
CA GLY A 221 1.09 6.03 -21.14
C GLY A 221 2.02 5.69 -22.32
N ALA A 222 2.12 4.41 -22.67
CA ALA A 222 2.93 3.95 -23.79
C ALA A 222 2.45 4.49 -25.14
N THR A 223 1.18 4.89 -25.29
CA THR A 223 0.66 5.52 -26.52
C THR A 223 1.18 6.95 -26.75
N PHE A 224 1.80 7.57 -25.73
CA PHE A 224 2.44 8.88 -25.84
C PHE A 224 3.92 8.78 -26.24
N LEU A 225 4.46 7.57 -26.43
CA LEU A 225 5.83 7.40 -26.89
C LEU A 225 6.00 7.91 -28.33
N PRO A 226 7.15 8.54 -28.68
CA PRO A 226 7.38 9.12 -30.00
C PRO A 226 7.32 8.10 -31.15
N SER A 227 7.62 6.82 -30.89
CA SER A 227 7.49 5.76 -31.88
C SER A 227 6.14 5.04 -31.75
N PRO A 228 5.31 5.08 -32.80
CA PRO A 228 3.97 4.50 -32.79
C PRO A 228 3.99 2.97 -32.87
N VAL A 229 5.16 2.32 -32.88
CA VAL A 229 5.28 0.87 -33.09
C VAL A 229 5.82 0.13 -31.86
N VAL A 230 6.66 0.78 -31.06
CA VAL A 230 7.29 0.18 -29.88
C VAL A 230 6.25 -0.18 -28.80
N TYR A 231 5.19 0.62 -28.67
CA TYR A 231 4.15 0.38 -27.67
C TYR A 231 3.34 -0.89 -27.94
N VAL A 232 3.32 -1.41 -29.17
CA VAL A 232 2.59 -2.65 -29.52
C VAL A 232 3.13 -3.84 -28.72
N GLN A 233 4.46 -3.88 -28.46
CA GLN A 233 5.09 -4.95 -27.69
C GLN A 233 4.67 -4.96 -26.20
N PHE A 234 4.28 -3.81 -25.64
CA PHE A 234 3.84 -3.73 -24.25
C PHE A 234 2.53 -4.50 -24.00
N HIS A 235 1.70 -4.70 -25.03
CA HIS A 235 0.43 -5.43 -24.89
C HIS A 235 0.69 -6.86 -24.40
N GLN A 236 1.65 -7.58 -25.00
CA GLN A 236 1.98 -8.94 -24.58
C GLN A 236 2.30 -9.00 -23.08
N LEU A 237 3.18 -8.11 -22.60
CA LEU A 237 3.59 -8.10 -21.20
C LEU A 237 2.41 -7.81 -20.28
N VAL A 238 1.66 -6.75 -20.57
CA VAL A 238 0.59 -6.27 -19.70
C VAL A 238 -0.55 -7.28 -19.61
N TYR A 239 -1.02 -7.82 -20.74
CA TYR A 239 -2.11 -8.79 -20.72
C TYR A 239 -1.71 -10.12 -20.06
N LEU A 240 -0.45 -10.57 -20.20
CA LEU A 240 0.04 -11.72 -19.44
C LEU A 240 0.04 -11.47 -17.92
N LEU A 241 0.53 -10.29 -17.49
CA LEU A 241 0.52 -9.93 -16.06
C LEU A 241 -0.92 -9.78 -15.52
N LYS A 242 -1.83 -9.21 -16.31
CA LYS A 242 -3.26 -9.15 -15.96
C LYS A 242 -3.85 -10.54 -15.80
N LEU A 243 -3.63 -11.43 -16.77
CA LEU A 243 -4.09 -12.81 -16.72
C LEU A 243 -3.55 -13.53 -15.46
N TYR A 244 -2.27 -13.33 -15.13
CA TYR A 244 -1.65 -13.86 -13.91
C TYR A 244 -2.37 -13.38 -12.65
N ILE A 245 -2.63 -12.07 -12.55
CA ILE A 245 -3.32 -11.44 -11.41
C ILE A 245 -4.73 -12.01 -11.28
N GLU A 246 -5.48 -12.06 -12.38
CA GLU A 246 -6.86 -12.56 -12.40
C GLU A 246 -6.97 -14.01 -11.94
N MET A 247 -6.06 -14.87 -12.43
CA MET A 247 -5.99 -16.27 -12.03
C MET A 247 -5.65 -16.43 -10.55
N ASN A 248 -4.70 -15.66 -10.04
CA ASN A 248 -4.30 -15.69 -8.62
C ASN A 248 -5.44 -15.27 -7.70
N VAL A 249 -6.06 -14.11 -7.98
CA VAL A 249 -7.17 -13.57 -7.18
C VAL A 249 -8.36 -14.53 -7.19
N ALA A 250 -8.72 -15.09 -8.35
CA ALA A 250 -9.79 -16.07 -8.45
C ALA A 250 -9.52 -17.34 -7.62
N SER A 251 -8.28 -17.83 -7.60
CA SER A 251 -7.91 -19.02 -6.83
C SER A 251 -8.03 -18.80 -5.32
N LEU A 252 -7.53 -17.67 -4.81
CA LEU A 252 -7.61 -17.32 -3.39
C LEU A 252 -9.07 -17.18 -2.95
N LEU A 253 -9.89 -16.52 -3.76
CA LEU A 253 -11.30 -16.32 -3.48
C LEU A 253 -12.09 -17.64 -3.44
N GLY A 254 -11.78 -18.57 -4.34
CA GLY A 254 -12.39 -19.90 -4.35
C GLY A 254 -12.12 -20.69 -3.06
N HIS A 255 -10.93 -20.52 -2.46
CA HIS A 255 -10.61 -21.13 -1.17
C HIS A 255 -11.41 -20.50 -0.01
N ILE A 256 -11.56 -19.18 0.03
CA ILE A 256 -12.33 -18.47 1.08
C ILE A 256 -13.80 -18.89 1.06
N VAL A 257 -14.42 -18.88 -0.12
CA VAL A 257 -15.85 -19.22 -0.26
C VAL A 257 -16.10 -20.67 0.16
N LYS A 258 -15.13 -21.56 -0.11
CA LYS A 258 -15.20 -22.96 0.32
C LYS A 258 -15.04 -23.09 1.84
N SER A 259 -14.07 -22.40 2.44
CA SER A 259 -13.84 -22.46 3.90
C SER A 259 -14.99 -21.87 4.70
N SER A 260 -15.65 -20.81 4.22
CA SER A 260 -16.87 -20.27 4.84
C SER A 260 -18.03 -21.28 4.81
N ARG A 261 -18.22 -21.98 3.68
CA ARG A 261 -19.25 -23.02 3.56
C ARG A 261 -19.01 -24.24 4.43
N GLU A 262 -17.75 -24.64 4.61
CA GLU A 262 -17.39 -25.76 5.50
C GLU A 262 -17.56 -25.41 6.98
N GLN A 263 -17.44 -24.13 7.35
CA GLN A 263 -17.78 -23.65 8.70
C GLN A 263 -19.29 -23.66 8.95
N ASP A 264 -20.10 -23.25 7.97
CA ASP A 264 -21.57 -23.28 8.08
C ASP A 264 -22.16 -24.71 8.05
N ALA A 265 -21.43 -25.69 7.51
CA ALA A 265 -21.91 -27.07 7.34
C ALA A 265 -21.53 -28.05 8.46
N ARG A 266 -20.82 -27.60 9.52
CA ARG A 266 -20.57 -28.46 10.70
C ARG A 266 -21.85 -28.54 11.53
N PRO A 267 -22.42 -29.74 11.78
CA PRO A 267 -23.51 -29.89 12.73
C PRO A 267 -22.96 -29.60 14.13
N THR A 268 -23.60 -28.68 14.85
CA THR A 268 -23.37 -28.48 16.27
C THR A 268 -23.88 -29.72 17.01
N GLU A 269 -23.01 -30.70 17.25
CA GLU A 269 -23.28 -31.74 18.24
C GLU A 269 -23.17 -31.11 19.63
N GLY A 270 -24.32 -30.84 20.25
CA GLY A 270 -24.34 -30.29 21.61
C GLY A 270 -25.69 -29.70 22.02
N GLY A 271 -26.66 -30.58 22.28
CA GLY A 271 -27.67 -30.48 23.34
C GLY A 271 -28.42 -29.16 23.61
N ARG A 272 -29.73 -29.18 23.32
CA ARG A 272 -30.85 -28.66 24.16
C ARG A 272 -30.50 -27.54 25.15
N GLN A 273 -30.71 -26.27 24.77
CA GLN A 273 -31.50 -25.34 25.58
C GLN A 273 -31.79 -24.04 24.80
N ARG A 274 -32.94 -23.43 25.12
CA ARG A 274 -33.43 -22.11 24.68
C ARG A 274 -34.19 -22.04 23.35
N VAL A 275 -35.31 -22.74 23.34
CA VAL A 275 -36.57 -22.20 22.81
C VAL A 275 -37.09 -21.16 23.82
N ARG A 276 -36.81 -19.88 23.57
CA ARG A 276 -37.48 -18.65 24.04
C ARG A 276 -36.44 -17.54 24.02
N ASP A 277 -36.44 -16.78 22.93
CA ASP A 277 -36.23 -15.33 22.88
C ASP A 277 -36.27 -14.91 21.39
N GLU A 278 -37.36 -15.33 20.72
CA GLU A 278 -37.81 -14.74 19.46
C GLU A 278 -38.92 -13.73 19.81
N LEU A 279 -38.52 -12.54 20.23
CA LEU A 279 -39.29 -11.32 20.02
C LEU A 279 -38.33 -10.15 20.29
N VAL A 280 -38.02 -9.38 19.24
CA VAL A 280 -37.15 -8.18 19.18
C VAL A 280 -35.85 -8.44 18.41
N SER A 281 -35.97 -8.42 17.08
CA SER A 281 -35.06 -7.80 16.10
C SER A 281 -35.30 -8.45 14.74
N GLY A 282 -35.99 -7.71 13.87
CA GLY A 282 -36.41 -8.19 12.55
C GLY A 282 -35.24 -8.61 11.67
N ARG A 283 -35.05 -9.92 11.52
CA ARG A 283 -34.19 -10.50 10.48
C ARG A 283 -34.98 -10.63 9.19
N MET A 284 -34.46 -10.01 8.13
CA MET A 284 -34.90 -10.22 6.76
C MET A 284 -34.54 -11.65 6.34
N THR A 285 -35.52 -12.54 6.40
CA THR A 285 -35.44 -13.95 5.97
C THR A 285 -35.28 -13.99 4.45
N THR A 286 -34.08 -14.27 3.94
CA THR A 286 -33.94 -14.71 2.55
C THR A 286 -33.85 -16.23 2.54
N PHE A 287 -34.96 -16.86 2.18
CA PHE A 287 -35.03 -18.26 1.83
C PHE A 287 -34.05 -18.55 0.70
N VAL A 288 -33.02 -19.37 0.96
CA VAL A 288 -32.28 -20.05 -0.10
C VAL A 288 -32.62 -21.52 -0.01
N THR A 289 -33.68 -21.87 -0.72
CA THR A 289 -34.10 -23.24 -0.98
C THR A 289 -32.93 -24.04 -1.54
N ALA A 290 -32.59 -25.13 -0.85
CA ALA A 290 -31.71 -26.15 -1.38
C ALA A 290 -32.33 -26.74 -2.66
N SER A 291 -31.59 -26.72 -3.75
CA SER A 291 -31.77 -27.69 -4.85
C SER A 291 -30.41 -27.99 -5.45
N ARG A 292 -30.04 -29.27 -5.31
CA ARG A 292 -28.85 -29.90 -5.89
C ARG A 292 -28.95 -29.92 -7.42
N THR A 293 -27.76 -30.03 -8.01
CA THR A 293 -27.42 -30.70 -9.29
C THR A 293 -27.81 -30.04 -10.61
N GLY A 294 -26.86 -30.11 -11.55
CA GLY A 294 -26.97 -29.56 -12.90
C GLY A 294 -27.75 -30.43 -13.87
N HIS A 295 -27.95 -29.90 -15.07
CA HIS A 295 -28.44 -30.55 -16.29
C HIS A 295 -28.10 -29.54 -17.42
N VAL A 296 -27.26 -29.82 -18.41
CA VAL A 296 -27.37 -30.74 -19.57
C VAL A 296 -28.81 -30.86 -20.08
N ARG A 297 -29.00 -30.34 -21.30
CA ARG A 297 -30.28 -30.24 -22.00
C ARG A 297 -30.50 -31.48 -22.89
N LEU A 298 -31.73 -31.97 -22.79
CA LEU A 298 -32.55 -32.91 -23.57
C LEU A 298 -32.03 -33.46 -24.92
N ASP A 299 -32.18 -34.78 -25.10
CA ASP A 299 -33.00 -35.33 -26.19
C ASP A 299 -33.58 -36.74 -25.87
N ASP A 300 -34.78 -36.89 -26.42
CA ASP A 300 -35.80 -37.95 -26.62
C ASP A 300 -35.85 -39.36 -25.99
N MET A 301 -37.12 -39.76 -25.84
CA MET A 301 -37.83 -41.01 -25.46
C MET A 301 -37.12 -42.38 -25.43
N SER A 302 -37.31 -43.13 -24.33
CA SER A 302 -38.23 -44.29 -24.21
C SER A 302 -38.03 -45.10 -22.91
N ARG A 303 -39.13 -45.74 -22.48
CA ARG A 303 -39.36 -46.72 -21.38
C ARG A 303 -38.15 -47.66 -21.11
N ASP A 304 -37.88 -48.15 -19.90
CA ASP A 304 -38.79 -48.90 -19.03
C ASP A 304 -38.22 -49.08 -17.61
N ASP A 305 -39.09 -49.54 -16.72
CA ASP A 305 -38.95 -49.72 -15.28
C ASP A 305 -37.78 -50.61 -14.79
N SER A 306 -37.37 -50.32 -13.54
CA SER A 306 -37.36 -51.26 -12.41
C SER A 306 -36.07 -51.39 -11.58
N TYR A 307 -36.31 -51.28 -10.26
CA TYR A 307 -35.81 -52.14 -9.18
C TYR A 307 -34.55 -51.80 -8.35
N ARG A 308 -34.86 -51.72 -7.04
CA ARG A 308 -34.16 -52.18 -5.83
C ARG A 308 -32.86 -51.52 -5.34
N ARG A 309 -33.05 -50.93 -4.17
CA ARG A 309 -32.12 -50.68 -3.07
C ARG A 309 -31.60 -52.01 -2.48
N THR A 310 -30.28 -52.16 -2.42
CA THR A 310 -29.58 -52.98 -1.41
C THR A 310 -28.35 -52.23 -0.90
N SER A 311 -28.21 -52.27 0.42
CA SER A 311 -27.05 -51.89 1.21
C SER A 311 -25.91 -52.87 0.96
N ASP A 312 -24.68 -52.37 0.82
CA ASP A 312 -23.47 -53.05 1.28
C ASP A 312 -22.34 -52.02 1.42
N TRP A 313 -22.10 -51.61 2.66
CA TRP A 313 -20.86 -50.98 3.09
C TRP A 313 -20.00 -52.08 3.70
N GLU A 314 -19.09 -52.65 2.91
CA GLU A 314 -17.95 -53.38 3.45
C GLU A 314 -16.75 -53.18 2.50
N ASN A 315 -15.62 -52.77 3.08
CA ASN A 315 -14.28 -52.60 2.49
C ASN A 315 -13.93 -51.24 1.88
N GLY A 316 -13.65 -50.27 2.76
CA GLY A 316 -12.79 -49.11 2.48
C GLY A 316 -11.98 -48.73 3.72
N ILE A 317 -10.65 -48.96 3.69
CA ILE A 317 -9.72 -48.68 4.80
C ILE A 317 -9.65 -47.16 5.07
N MET A 318 -10.08 -46.72 6.26
CA MET A 318 -9.88 -45.35 6.74
C MET A 318 -8.60 -45.25 7.56
N LYS A 319 -7.59 -44.54 7.05
CA LYS A 319 -6.36 -44.21 7.79
C LYS A 319 -6.66 -43.05 8.76
N LYS A 320 -6.75 -43.35 10.06
CA LYS A 320 -6.84 -42.36 11.14
C LYS A 320 -5.42 -42.09 11.65
N VAL A 321 -4.94 -40.85 11.55
CA VAL A 321 -3.66 -40.43 12.16
C VAL A 321 -3.98 -39.68 13.44
N GLU A 322 -3.70 -40.31 14.58
CA GLU A 322 -3.72 -39.66 15.90
C GLU A 322 -2.30 -39.21 16.24
N THR A 323 -2.09 -37.91 16.37
CA THR A 323 -0.82 -37.35 16.84
C THR A 323 -0.91 -37.12 18.34
N LYS A 324 -0.22 -37.97 19.12
CA LYS A 324 -0.06 -37.80 20.56
C LYS A 324 1.29 -37.15 20.84
N VAL A 325 1.29 -35.92 21.35
CA VAL A 325 2.51 -35.21 21.76
C VAL A 325 2.87 -35.68 23.17
N VAL A 326 4.01 -36.35 23.30
CA VAL A 326 4.59 -36.74 24.59
C VAL A 326 5.76 -35.80 24.85
N PHE A 327 5.71 -35.07 25.97
CA PHE A 327 6.85 -34.34 26.48
C PHE A 327 7.71 -35.29 27.29
N THR A 328 8.95 -35.50 26.86
CA THR A 328 9.95 -36.23 27.63
C THR A 328 10.88 -35.20 28.26
N GLU A 329 10.76 -34.97 29.56
CA GLU A 329 11.80 -34.30 30.34
C GLU A 329 13.01 -35.24 30.44
N THR A 330 14.17 -34.77 30.03
CA THR A 330 15.44 -35.42 30.35
C THR A 330 16.24 -34.43 31.19
N GLN A 331 16.36 -34.73 32.49
CA GLN A 331 17.34 -34.12 33.37
C GLN A 331 18.71 -34.66 32.98
N ASP A 332 19.67 -33.77 32.74
CA ASP A 332 21.07 -34.02 33.03
C ASP A 332 21.72 -32.74 33.54
N GLN A 333 22.19 -32.80 34.79
CA GLN A 333 22.98 -31.79 35.47
C GLN A 333 24.45 -31.93 35.04
N ALA A 334 25.07 -30.86 34.54
CA ALA A 334 26.50 -30.55 34.76
C ALA A 334 26.89 -29.14 34.29
N SER A 335 27.58 -28.42 35.19
CA SER A 335 28.47 -27.26 34.98
C SER A 335 27.90 -25.94 34.43
N THR A 336 27.08 -25.27 35.23
CA THR A 336 26.89 -23.82 35.20
C THR A 336 28.07 -23.10 35.87
N SER A 337 29.08 -22.70 35.10
CA SER A 337 30.00 -21.62 35.50
C SER A 337 30.77 -20.98 34.33
N ASP A 338 30.91 -21.66 33.19
CA ASP A 338 31.61 -21.09 32.02
C ASP A 338 30.69 -20.48 30.95
N GLN A 339 29.40 -20.82 30.93
CA GLN A 339 28.43 -20.22 29.99
C GLN A 339 28.00 -18.79 30.37
N GLU A 340 28.00 -18.42 31.66
CA GLU A 340 27.70 -17.04 32.08
C GLU A 340 28.80 -16.05 31.71
N ARG A 341 30.06 -16.49 31.57
CA ARG A 341 31.14 -15.64 31.07
C ARG A 341 31.16 -15.50 29.54
N MET A 342 30.65 -16.47 28.78
CA MET A 342 30.57 -16.38 27.33
C MET A 342 29.34 -15.61 26.82
N ILE A 343 28.22 -15.63 27.56
CA ILE A 343 27.00 -14.89 27.20
C ILE A 343 27.16 -13.36 27.42
N THR A 344 28.13 -12.94 28.23
CA THR A 344 28.42 -11.52 28.46
C THR A 344 29.30 -10.88 27.35
N MET A 345 29.88 -11.68 26.44
CA MET A 345 30.85 -11.20 25.42
C MET A 345 30.42 -11.36 23.95
N SER A 346 29.13 -11.63 23.68
CA SER A 346 28.63 -11.73 22.30
C SER A 346 27.32 -10.97 22.04
N LYS A 347 27.19 -9.74 22.55
CA LYS A 347 26.38 -8.72 21.87
C LYS A 347 27.24 -8.13 20.74
N SER A 348 27.21 -8.80 19.59
CA SER A 348 27.79 -8.28 18.35
C SER A 348 27.14 -6.94 18.01
N ALA A 349 27.82 -5.85 18.37
CA ALA A 349 27.52 -4.51 17.92
C ALA A 349 27.75 -4.47 16.41
N ARG A 350 26.67 -4.44 15.63
CA ARG A 350 26.77 -4.03 14.22
C ARG A 350 27.39 -2.63 14.20
N PRO A 351 28.37 -2.34 13.33
CA PRO A 351 28.99 -1.01 13.29
C PRO A 351 27.91 0.03 13.01
N SER A 352 27.71 0.97 13.94
CA SER A 352 26.69 2.00 13.78
C SER A 352 27.12 2.92 12.64
N THR A 353 26.25 3.06 11.63
CA THR A 353 26.39 4.06 10.55
C THR A 353 26.21 5.49 11.07
N PHE A 354 25.85 5.64 12.34
CA PHE A 354 25.65 6.89 13.06
C PHE A 354 26.72 7.01 14.15
N VAL A 355 27.81 7.72 13.83
CA VAL A 355 28.98 7.86 14.70
C VAL A 355 28.58 8.43 16.07
N GLY A 356 29.06 7.80 17.15
CA GLY A 356 28.76 8.21 18.52
C GLY A 356 27.40 7.75 19.05
N PHE A 357 26.61 7.02 18.26
CA PHE A 357 25.31 6.48 18.69
C PHE A 357 25.30 4.94 18.69
N SER A 358 24.59 4.40 19.68
CA SER A 358 24.24 2.98 19.79
C SER A 358 22.86 2.73 19.19
N ALA A 359 22.72 1.71 18.35
CA ALA A 359 21.43 1.37 17.75
C ALA A 359 20.55 0.59 18.74
N LEU A 360 19.35 1.10 19.05
CA LEU A 360 18.29 0.37 19.77
C LEU A 360 17.41 -0.40 18.79
N SER A 361 17.24 0.12 17.57
CA SER A 361 16.56 -0.55 16.46
C SER A 361 17.14 -0.07 15.13
N ASN A 362 16.58 -0.53 14.01
CA ASN A 362 16.96 -0.04 12.68
C ASN A 362 16.62 1.46 12.45
N ARG A 363 15.86 2.08 13.36
CA ARG A 363 15.40 3.47 13.25
C ARG A 363 15.75 4.33 14.46
N VAL A 364 15.93 3.72 15.64
CA VAL A 364 16.13 4.43 16.90
C VAL A 364 17.57 4.24 17.37
N PHE A 365 18.23 5.36 17.64
CA PHE A 365 19.63 5.44 18.04
C PHE A 365 19.73 6.25 19.33
N VAL A 366 20.60 5.84 20.25
CA VAL A 366 20.80 6.51 21.54
C VAL A 366 22.26 6.89 21.74
N ARG A 367 22.49 8.05 22.35
CA ARG A 367 23.80 8.51 22.81
C ARG A 367 23.66 9.03 24.25
N PRO A 368 24.40 8.45 25.21
CA PRO A 368 24.34 8.89 26.60
C PRO A 368 24.84 10.34 26.77
N GLY A 369 24.42 11.00 27.85
CA GLY A 369 24.98 12.29 28.27
C GLY A 369 26.46 12.16 28.64
N GLU A 370 27.21 13.26 28.56
CA GLU A 370 28.60 13.29 29.02
C GLU A 370 28.64 13.33 30.55
N THR A 371 29.42 12.42 31.13
CA THR A 371 29.76 12.44 32.56
C THR A 371 31.07 13.23 32.72
N LEU A 372 31.00 14.55 32.57
CA LEU A 372 32.17 15.42 32.79
C LEU A 372 32.52 15.40 34.28
N THR A 373 33.72 14.92 34.62
CA THR A 373 34.23 14.89 35.99
C THR A 373 34.29 16.31 36.57
N GLY A 374 33.45 16.59 37.59
CA GLY A 374 33.49 17.85 38.35
C GLY A 374 32.43 18.90 37.98
N THR A 375 31.52 18.63 37.04
CA THR A 375 30.39 19.54 36.72
C THR A 375 29.09 18.84 37.06
N GLU A 376 28.36 19.35 38.06
CA GLU A 376 27.02 18.85 38.36
C GLU A 376 26.04 19.23 37.23
N PRO A 377 25.11 18.33 36.86
CA PRO A 377 24.15 18.61 35.81
C PRO A 377 23.21 19.76 36.24
N ASN A 378 23.13 20.81 35.43
CA ASN A 378 22.20 21.91 35.68
C ASN A 378 20.75 21.39 35.67
N PRO A 379 19.98 21.53 36.76
CA PRO A 379 18.60 21.05 36.85
C PRO A 379 17.64 21.73 35.85
N GLU A 380 18.01 22.91 35.34
CA GLU A 380 17.20 23.64 34.35
C GLU A 380 17.43 23.16 32.91
N HIS A 381 18.45 22.31 32.67
CA HIS A 381 18.72 21.77 31.34
C HIS A 381 17.84 20.54 31.03
N PRO A 382 17.56 20.25 29.74
CA PRO A 382 16.86 19.03 29.36
C PRO A 382 17.67 17.80 29.77
N ARG A 383 17.00 16.85 30.42
CA ARG A 383 17.62 15.56 30.75
C ARG A 383 17.72 14.66 29.53
N THR A 384 16.72 14.73 28.65
CA THR A 384 16.67 13.95 27.42
C THR A 384 16.22 14.81 26.24
N ILE A 385 16.91 14.69 25.12
CA ILE A 385 16.58 15.33 23.84
C ILE A 385 16.30 14.24 22.82
N VAL A 386 15.12 14.28 22.20
CA VAL A 386 14.73 13.30 21.19
C VAL A 386 14.52 14.02 19.85
N ILE A 387 15.28 13.61 18.84
CA ILE A 387 15.26 14.22 17.51
C ILE A 387 14.64 13.24 16.51
N TYR A 388 13.51 13.62 15.93
CA TYR A 388 12.88 12.91 14.82
C TYR A 388 13.32 13.55 13.50
N GLY A 389 14.20 12.86 12.77
CA GLY A 389 14.72 13.34 11.50
C GLY A 389 13.65 13.41 10.41
N TRP A 390 13.90 14.20 9.37
CA TRP A 390 13.01 14.29 8.21
C TRP A 390 13.10 13.05 7.30
N GLY A 391 12.24 13.02 6.29
CA GLY A 391 12.09 11.89 5.37
C GLY A 391 13.39 11.47 4.69
N ASP A 392 13.80 10.22 4.89
CA ASP A 392 15.01 9.59 4.32
C ASP A 392 16.31 10.39 4.61
N ALA A 393 16.33 11.18 5.69
CA ALA A 393 17.51 11.94 6.10
C ALA A 393 18.70 11.02 6.41
N PRO A 394 19.85 11.20 5.75
CA PRO A 394 21.07 10.47 6.11
C PRO A 394 21.52 10.81 7.53
N PRO A 395 22.05 9.84 8.31
CA PRO A 395 22.51 10.08 9.69
C PRO A 395 23.44 11.29 9.82
N ARG A 396 24.36 11.48 8.86
CA ARG A 396 25.29 12.64 8.80
C ARG A 396 24.62 14.01 8.86
N HIS A 397 23.37 14.12 8.41
CA HIS A 397 22.66 15.39 8.46
C HIS A 397 22.00 15.60 9.82
N ILE A 398 21.47 14.54 10.44
CA ILE A 398 20.94 14.57 11.79
C ILE A 398 22.06 14.81 12.82
N SER A 399 23.27 14.28 12.57
CA SER A 399 24.47 14.54 13.39
C SER A 399 24.71 16.03 13.62
N LYS A 400 24.50 16.88 12.61
CA LYS A 400 24.73 18.32 12.72
C LYS A 400 23.86 18.98 13.79
N PHE A 401 22.65 18.47 14.00
CA PHE A 401 21.75 18.96 15.04
C PHE A 401 22.10 18.34 16.39
N THR A 402 22.37 17.03 16.44
CA THR A 402 22.75 16.35 17.70
C THR A 402 24.05 16.90 18.28
N ASP A 403 24.99 17.31 17.43
CA ASP A 403 26.28 17.83 17.86
C ASP A 403 26.17 19.23 18.45
N VAL A 404 25.32 20.10 17.89
CA VAL A 404 25.02 21.40 18.52
C VAL A 404 24.27 21.20 19.83
N TYR A 405 23.25 20.33 19.86
CA TYR A 405 22.59 20.01 21.13
C TYR A 405 23.53 19.44 22.18
N ARG A 406 24.61 18.75 21.79
CA ARG A 406 25.62 18.31 22.75
C ARG A 406 26.39 19.48 23.34
N GLN A 407 26.75 20.46 22.52
CA GLN A 407 27.44 21.67 22.98
C GLN A 407 26.54 22.48 23.91
N LEU A 408 25.25 22.60 23.59
CA LEU A 408 24.28 23.32 24.42
C LEU A 408 23.97 22.58 25.72
N TYR A 409 23.79 21.26 25.66
CA TYR A 409 23.37 20.43 26.80
C TYR A 409 24.23 19.16 26.92
N PRO A 410 25.48 19.27 27.45
CA PRO A 410 26.43 18.16 27.49
C PRO A 410 25.93 16.91 28.22
N HIS A 411 25.20 17.11 29.32
CA HIS A 411 24.68 16.04 30.18
C HIS A 411 23.38 15.41 29.66
N ALA A 412 22.75 15.97 28.62
CA ALA A 412 21.50 15.45 28.10
C ALA A 412 21.71 14.13 27.35
N LYS A 413 20.88 13.12 27.66
CA LYS A 413 20.77 11.93 26.82
C LYS A 413 20.15 12.33 25.49
N GLN A 414 20.68 11.81 24.37
CA GLN A 414 20.16 12.09 23.04
C GLN A 414 19.60 10.82 22.40
N VAL A 415 18.37 10.88 21.90
CA VAL A 415 17.75 9.82 21.10
C VAL A 415 17.49 10.38 19.70
N ALA A 416 18.00 9.74 18.67
CA ALA A 416 17.78 10.12 17.29
C ALA A 416 16.95 9.05 16.58
N VAL A 417 15.87 9.49 15.92
CA VAL A 417 14.93 8.63 15.20
C VAL A 417 15.01 8.94 13.71
N LEU A 418 15.41 7.94 12.92
CA LEU A 418 15.40 8.02 11.46
C LEU A 418 13.99 7.76 10.92
N SER A 419 13.62 8.52 9.89
CA SER A 419 12.28 8.51 9.30
C SER A 419 12.29 8.06 7.84
N PRO A 420 12.44 6.74 7.56
CA PRO A 420 12.29 6.23 6.20
C PRO A 420 10.91 6.56 5.64
N ILE A 421 10.84 7.23 4.49
CA ILE A 421 9.57 7.73 3.94
C ILE A 421 8.61 6.58 3.66
N TYR A 422 9.12 5.49 3.06
CA TYR A 422 8.29 4.34 2.68
C TYR A 422 7.55 3.72 3.86
N LYS A 423 8.12 3.79 5.08
CA LYS A 423 7.51 3.30 6.32
C LYS A 423 6.25 4.08 6.69
N GLY A 424 6.22 5.38 6.41
CA GLY A 424 5.03 6.21 6.61
C GLY A 424 3.85 5.81 5.70
N PHE A 425 4.14 5.21 4.53
CA PHE A 425 3.11 4.72 3.61
C PHE A 425 2.62 3.32 3.97
N ILE A 426 3.53 2.40 4.32
CA ILE A 426 3.20 0.97 4.49
C ILE A 426 2.79 0.59 5.91
N ASP A 427 3.35 1.20 6.95
CA ASP A 427 3.16 0.70 8.32
C ASP A 427 1.82 1.18 8.90
N HIS A 428 1.03 0.27 9.49
CA HIS A 428 -0.19 0.62 10.21
C HIS A 428 0.11 1.42 11.48
N VAL A 429 -0.90 2.06 12.10
CA VAL A 429 -0.73 2.78 13.37
C VAL A 429 -0.05 1.89 14.42
N ALA A 430 -0.55 0.65 14.62
CA ALA A 430 0.02 -0.31 15.57
C ALA A 430 1.51 -0.62 15.32
N GLN A 431 1.90 -0.85 14.06
CA GLN A 431 3.30 -1.13 13.70
C GLN A 431 4.21 0.08 13.93
N ARG A 432 3.71 1.30 13.66
CA ARG A 432 4.45 2.54 13.94
C ARG A 432 4.61 2.75 15.44
N THR A 433 3.56 2.46 16.21
CA THR A 433 3.55 2.51 17.66
C THR A 433 4.56 1.52 18.26
N GLU A 434 4.53 0.26 17.83
CA GLU A 434 5.50 -0.77 18.24
C GLU A 434 6.94 -0.34 17.95
N ALA A 435 7.19 0.22 16.76
CA ALA A 435 8.52 0.70 16.37
C ALA A 435 9.06 1.82 17.27
N MET A 436 8.20 2.54 17.99
CA MET A 436 8.56 3.62 18.91
C MET A 436 8.67 3.19 20.37
N LEU A 437 8.34 1.95 20.73
CA LEU A 437 8.52 1.41 22.09
C LEU A 437 9.97 1.56 22.61
N PRO A 438 11.04 1.36 21.82
CA PRO A 438 12.40 1.60 22.28
C PRO A 438 12.65 3.05 22.73
N VAL A 439 11.97 4.04 22.12
CA VAL A 439 12.05 5.44 22.55
C VAL A 439 11.41 5.58 23.93
N ILE A 440 10.24 4.96 24.15
CA ILE A 440 9.54 5.01 25.43
C ILE A 440 10.40 4.42 26.55
N HIS A 441 10.94 3.22 26.35
CA HIS A 441 11.76 2.55 27.36
C HIS A 441 13.04 3.30 27.70
N GLU A 442 13.65 3.99 26.74
CA GLU A 442 14.90 4.71 26.93
C GLU A 442 14.72 6.11 27.54
N VAL A 443 13.63 6.80 27.18
CA VAL A 443 13.33 8.17 27.62
C VAL A 443 12.59 8.18 28.95
N PHE A 444 11.70 7.21 29.20
CA PHE A 444 10.85 7.16 30.40
C PHE A 444 11.03 5.85 31.21
N PRO A 445 12.24 5.54 31.71
CA PRO A 445 12.45 4.37 32.54
C PRO A 445 11.65 4.49 33.86
N ASN A 446 10.98 3.41 34.28
CA ASN A 446 10.30 3.28 35.58
C ASN A 446 9.17 4.28 35.87
N ASN A 447 8.34 4.62 34.89
CA ASN A 447 7.23 5.60 35.07
C ASN A 447 7.69 7.00 35.48
N ALA A 448 8.99 7.31 35.41
CA ALA A 448 9.58 8.54 35.92
C ALA A 448 8.84 9.77 35.37
N SER A 449 8.29 10.54 36.30
CA SER A 449 7.50 11.74 36.12
C SER A 449 8.32 12.98 35.78
N ASP A 450 9.64 12.85 35.59
CA ASP A 450 10.54 13.97 35.30
C ASP A 450 10.45 14.32 33.81
N GLY A 451 9.40 15.05 33.45
CA GLY A 451 9.09 15.53 32.10
C GLY A 451 10.10 16.52 31.50
N SER A 452 11.35 16.60 31.98
CA SER A 452 12.41 17.44 31.39
C SER A 452 12.95 16.82 30.09
N VAL A 453 12.05 16.69 29.12
CA VAL A 453 12.28 16.13 27.79
C VAL A 453 12.01 17.21 26.77
N LEU A 454 12.95 17.37 25.84
CA LEU A 454 12.83 18.22 24.66
C LEU A 454 12.65 17.33 23.43
N PHE A 455 11.55 17.51 22.70
CA PHE A 455 11.32 16.87 21.41
C PHE A 455 11.63 17.83 20.28
N HIS A 456 12.38 17.36 19.28
CA HIS A 456 12.64 18.08 18.05
C HIS A 456 12.12 17.26 16.87
N VAL A 457 11.07 17.76 16.23
CA VAL A 457 10.28 17.06 15.23
C VAL A 457 10.47 17.73 13.87
N MET A 458 11.20 17.08 12.96
CA MET A 458 11.52 17.65 11.64
C MET A 458 10.64 17.06 10.54
N SER A 459 9.99 17.93 9.76
CA SER A 459 9.12 17.56 8.64
C SER A 459 7.94 16.65 9.03
N ASN A 460 7.05 16.38 8.08
CA ASN A 460 5.90 15.51 8.30
C ASN A 460 6.31 14.07 8.64
N SER A 461 7.44 13.58 8.10
CA SER A 461 7.93 12.24 8.42
C SER A 461 8.36 12.13 9.89
N GLY A 462 8.97 13.17 10.46
CA GLY A 462 9.27 13.24 11.88
C GLY A 462 7.98 13.28 12.71
N THR A 463 7.01 14.11 12.32
CA THR A 463 5.69 14.22 12.98
C THR A 463 4.94 12.90 13.04
N ILE A 464 5.03 12.08 11.99
CA ILE A 464 4.44 10.72 11.97
C ILE A 464 5.05 9.81 13.04
N ASN A 465 6.38 9.87 13.23
CA ASN A 465 7.06 9.08 14.25
C ASN A 465 6.81 9.62 15.66
N TYR A 466 6.82 10.94 15.84
CA TYR A 466 6.48 11.59 17.10
C TYR A 466 5.05 11.25 17.54
N SER A 467 4.09 11.33 16.61
CA SER A 467 2.69 10.92 16.86
C SER A 467 2.58 9.44 17.24
N ALA A 468 3.40 8.58 16.64
CA ALA A 468 3.48 7.18 17.03
C ALA A 468 4.11 6.97 18.41
N THR A 469 5.07 7.81 18.82
CA THR A 469 5.61 7.85 20.19
C THR A 469 4.56 8.30 21.21
N LEU A 470 3.80 9.36 20.92
CA LEU A 470 2.67 9.78 21.76
C LEU A 470 1.68 8.62 21.97
N ASN A 471 1.34 7.91 20.88
CA ASN A 471 0.46 6.76 20.95
C ASN A 471 1.05 5.60 21.76
N ALA A 472 2.33 5.30 21.57
CA ALA A 472 3.04 4.26 22.33
C ALA A 472 3.05 4.56 23.83
N TYR A 473 3.32 5.82 24.21
CA TYR A 473 3.27 6.24 25.60
C TYR A 473 1.87 6.07 26.20
N LYS A 474 0.84 6.53 25.47
CA LYS A 474 -0.55 6.40 25.89
C LYS A 474 -0.97 4.94 26.06
N GLU A 475 -0.63 4.06 25.12
CA GLU A 475 -0.95 2.62 25.23
C GLU A 475 -0.21 1.95 26.39
N THR A 476 1.01 2.39 26.69
CA THR A 476 1.84 1.81 27.76
C THR A 476 1.41 2.25 29.15
N TYR A 477 1.05 3.54 29.32
CA TYR A 477 0.85 4.16 30.63
C TYR A 477 -0.55 4.74 30.85
N ASN A 478 -1.42 4.69 29.84
CA ASN A 478 -2.80 5.21 29.86
C ASN A 478 -2.93 6.65 30.39
N ARG A 479 -1.98 7.51 30.03
CA ARG A 479 -1.92 8.92 30.41
C ARG A 479 -1.23 9.74 29.30
N PRO A 480 -1.44 11.06 29.20
CA PRO A 480 -0.72 11.89 28.24
C PRO A 480 0.78 11.87 28.48
N MET A 481 1.58 11.97 27.41
CA MET A 481 3.04 11.93 27.48
C MET A 481 3.59 13.23 28.08
N PRO A 482 4.27 13.18 29.24
CA PRO A 482 4.82 14.38 29.88
C PRO A 482 6.10 14.83 29.17
N HIS A 483 6.17 16.10 28.79
CA HIS A 483 7.37 16.75 28.26
C HIS A 483 7.23 18.27 28.30
N VAL A 484 8.36 18.97 28.40
CA VAL A 484 8.41 20.44 28.56
C VAL A 484 8.25 21.17 27.22
N LEU A 485 8.98 20.75 26.18
CA LEU A 485 9.03 21.45 24.90
C LEU A 485 8.98 20.50 23.72
N THR A 486 8.13 20.81 22.74
CA THR A 486 8.14 20.22 21.40
C THR A 486 8.44 21.29 20.35
N VAL A 487 9.55 21.12 19.64
CA VAL A 487 9.97 21.95 18.51
C VAL A 487 9.50 21.29 17.22
N TYR A 488 8.58 21.93 16.50
CA TYR A 488 8.15 21.55 15.17
C TYR A 488 8.95 22.34 14.12
N ASP A 489 9.86 21.66 13.41
CA ASP A 489 10.65 22.24 12.32
C ASP A 489 10.03 21.86 10.96
N SER A 490 9.54 22.88 10.24
CA SER A 490 8.93 22.75 8.91
C SER A 490 7.75 21.77 8.87
N THR A 491 6.94 21.76 9.93
CA THR A 491 5.81 20.84 10.15
C THR A 491 4.91 21.44 11.24
N PRO A 492 3.66 21.00 11.45
CA PRO A 492 2.84 20.06 10.66
C PRO A 492 2.36 20.64 9.32
N GLY A 493 2.35 19.79 8.30
CA GLY A 493 1.63 20.03 7.05
C GLY A 493 0.23 19.43 7.07
N THR A 494 -0.62 19.92 6.17
CA THR A 494 -1.98 19.42 6.03
C THR A 494 -2.03 17.95 5.56
N PRO A 495 -2.92 17.11 6.14
CA PRO A 495 -3.09 15.72 5.75
C PRO A 495 -4.02 15.55 4.54
N TYR A 496 -4.65 16.63 4.07
CA TYR A 496 -5.68 16.56 3.03
C TYR A 496 -5.07 16.59 1.63
N LEU A 497 -5.53 15.66 0.79
CA LEU A 497 -5.14 15.57 -0.61
C LEU A 497 -5.87 16.65 -1.42
N THR A 498 -5.28 17.83 -1.51
CA THR A 498 -5.68 18.88 -2.46
C THR A 498 -4.81 18.81 -3.71
N TRP A 499 -5.24 19.44 -4.79
CA TRP A 499 -4.43 19.50 -6.03
C TRP A 499 -3.05 20.12 -5.75
N ASP A 500 -3.00 21.24 -5.02
CA ASP A 500 -1.75 21.90 -4.68
C ASP A 500 -0.81 21.04 -3.85
N ASN A 501 -1.33 20.30 -2.86
CA ASN A 501 -0.52 19.39 -2.05
C ASN A 501 -0.02 18.20 -2.86
N LEU A 502 -0.88 17.63 -3.71
CA LEU A 502 -0.49 16.57 -4.63
C LEU A 502 0.65 17.02 -5.53
N LYS A 503 0.57 18.24 -6.08
CA LYS A 503 1.64 18.83 -6.90
C LYS A 503 2.94 18.99 -6.12
N ARG A 504 2.89 19.49 -4.88
CA ARG A 504 4.07 19.69 -4.03
C ARG A 504 4.73 18.36 -3.64
N PHE A 505 3.95 17.41 -3.14
CA PHE A 505 4.47 16.09 -2.71
C PHE A 505 4.99 15.27 -3.88
N SER A 506 4.28 15.26 -5.02
CA SER A 506 4.75 14.59 -6.23
C SER A 506 6.04 15.22 -6.77
N HIS A 507 6.16 16.55 -6.74
CA HIS A 507 7.37 17.26 -7.14
C HIS A 507 8.57 16.90 -6.26
N ALA A 508 8.38 16.92 -4.93
CA ALA A 508 9.44 16.57 -3.97
C ALA A 508 9.91 15.12 -4.14
N MET A 509 8.99 14.17 -4.30
CA MET A 509 9.33 12.78 -4.57
C MET A 509 10.02 12.61 -5.94
N ALA A 510 9.55 13.33 -6.96
CA ALA A 510 10.14 13.30 -8.29
C ALA A 510 11.58 13.83 -8.31
N ILE A 511 11.91 14.86 -7.54
CA ILE A 511 13.30 15.33 -7.37
C ILE A 511 14.20 14.21 -6.83
N GLY A 512 13.73 13.48 -5.82
CA GLY A 512 14.47 12.35 -5.25
C GLY A 512 14.67 11.18 -6.21
N LEU A 513 13.70 10.95 -7.11
CA LEU A 513 13.73 9.89 -8.12
C LEU A 513 14.43 10.30 -9.43
N ALA A 514 14.45 11.58 -9.78
CA ALA A 514 14.97 12.08 -11.05
C ALA A 514 16.47 11.78 -11.24
N ALA A 515 17.24 11.72 -10.15
CA ALA A 515 18.64 11.32 -10.20
C ALA A 515 18.84 9.81 -10.49
N LYS A 516 17.80 8.99 -10.32
CA LYS A 516 17.87 7.52 -10.46
C LYS A 516 17.15 6.99 -11.71
N LEU A 517 16.25 7.77 -12.30
CA LEU A 517 15.42 7.35 -13.43
C LEU A 517 15.75 8.20 -14.67
N PRO A 518 16.01 7.60 -15.84
CA PRO A 518 16.32 8.32 -17.08
C PRO A 518 15.05 8.91 -17.76
N LEU A 519 14.01 9.22 -16.98
CA LEU A 519 12.73 9.72 -17.49
C LEU A 519 12.68 11.26 -17.43
N PRO A 520 11.99 11.92 -18.37
CA PRO A 520 11.74 13.36 -18.26
C PRO A 520 11.07 13.70 -16.93
N PHE A 521 11.48 14.80 -16.30
CA PHE A 521 11.02 15.17 -14.95
C PHE A 521 9.49 15.23 -14.82
N ILE A 522 8.80 15.75 -15.85
CA ILE A 522 7.33 15.83 -15.90
C ILE A 522 6.72 14.42 -15.81
N VAL A 523 7.28 13.44 -16.52
CA VAL A 523 6.79 12.05 -16.50
C VAL A 523 7.00 11.45 -15.11
N THR A 524 8.19 11.63 -14.51
CA THR A 524 8.47 11.16 -13.14
C THR A 524 7.50 11.80 -12.13
N GLN A 525 7.22 13.10 -12.26
CA GLN A 525 6.28 13.80 -11.38
C GLN A 525 4.85 13.29 -11.54
N VAL A 526 4.38 13.06 -12.76
CA VAL A 526 3.05 12.49 -13.01
C VAL A 526 2.93 11.09 -12.41
N LEU A 527 3.97 10.25 -12.55
CA LEU A 527 4.01 8.93 -11.93
C LEU A 527 3.98 9.01 -10.39
N CYS A 528 4.73 9.94 -9.80
CA CYS A 528 4.68 10.18 -8.35
C CYS A 528 3.32 10.68 -7.88
N ALA A 529 2.69 11.61 -8.63
CA ALA A 529 1.34 12.10 -8.32
C ALA A 529 0.32 10.96 -8.37
N TRP A 530 0.39 10.13 -9.41
CA TRP A 530 -0.45 8.96 -9.55
C TRP A 530 -0.23 7.96 -8.40
N PHE A 531 1.02 7.73 -7.97
CA PHE A 531 1.34 6.90 -6.82
C PHE A 531 0.68 7.41 -5.52
N PHE A 532 0.73 8.71 -5.26
CA PHE A 532 0.04 9.31 -4.11
C PHE A 532 -1.48 9.11 -4.19
N CYS A 533 -2.10 9.33 -5.36
CA CYS A 533 -3.52 9.06 -5.56
C CYS A 533 -3.87 7.60 -5.26
N MET A 534 -3.06 6.65 -5.73
CA MET A 534 -3.28 5.23 -5.48
C MET A 534 -3.16 4.85 -4.00
N ILE A 535 -2.19 5.40 -3.27
CA ILE A 535 -2.09 5.20 -1.81
C ILE A 535 -3.33 5.72 -1.10
N HIS A 536 -3.82 6.90 -1.46
CA HIS A 536 -5.02 7.47 -0.84
C HIS A 536 -6.27 6.65 -1.14
N VAL A 537 -6.42 6.15 -2.37
CA VAL A 537 -7.49 5.22 -2.74
C VAL A 537 -7.36 3.91 -1.97
N PHE A 538 -6.13 3.37 -1.84
CA PHE A 538 -5.86 2.18 -1.06
C PHE A 538 -6.27 2.35 0.40
N ASP A 539 -5.82 3.41 1.07
CA ASP A 539 -6.17 3.69 2.47
C ASP A 539 -7.69 3.83 2.66
N TYR A 540 -8.37 4.51 1.74
CA TYR A 540 -9.84 4.65 1.76
C TYR A 540 -10.56 3.30 1.60
N LEU A 541 -10.12 2.47 0.66
CA LEU A 541 -10.72 1.16 0.41
C LEU A 541 -10.43 0.16 1.54
N ALA A 542 -9.19 0.17 2.05
CA ALA A 542 -8.72 -0.61 3.18
C ALA A 542 -9.41 -0.24 4.51
N GLY A 543 -10.04 0.94 4.60
CA GLY A 543 -10.50 1.49 5.87
C GLY A 543 -9.33 1.80 6.82
N ARG A 544 -8.13 1.99 6.26
CA ARG A 544 -6.90 2.23 6.99
C ARG A 544 -6.77 3.73 7.25
N GLU A 545 -6.53 4.10 8.51
CA GLU A 545 -6.18 5.47 8.84
C GLU A 545 -4.73 5.76 8.40
N SER A 546 -4.57 6.62 7.41
CA SER A 546 -3.26 7.05 6.91
C SER A 546 -2.44 7.74 8.00
N ALA A 547 -1.11 7.65 7.94
CA ALA A 547 -0.23 8.24 8.94
C ALA A 547 -0.41 9.77 9.15
N PRO A 548 -0.58 10.60 8.10
CA PRO A 548 -0.84 12.03 8.28
C PRO A 548 -2.19 12.31 8.95
N LYS A 549 -3.25 11.56 8.61
CA LYS A 549 -4.58 11.70 9.25
C LYS A 549 -4.54 11.39 10.74
N PHE A 550 -3.88 10.29 11.12
CA PHE A 550 -3.69 9.94 12.53
C PHE A 550 -2.98 11.07 13.30
N SER A 551 -1.88 11.57 12.73
CA SER A 551 -1.09 12.65 13.35
C SER A 551 -1.89 13.94 13.50
N HIS A 552 -2.68 14.30 12.49
CA HIS A 552 -3.57 15.47 12.56
C HIS A 552 -4.69 15.30 13.60
N ARG A 553 -5.29 14.11 13.69
CA ARG A 553 -6.39 13.84 14.64
C ARG A 553 -5.96 13.96 16.09
N ILE A 554 -4.76 13.47 16.45
CA ILE A 554 -4.29 13.51 17.84
C ILE A 554 -3.64 14.85 18.22
N PHE A 555 -3.40 15.75 17.25
CA PHE A 555 -2.62 16.97 17.46
C PHE A 555 -3.19 17.91 18.52
N THR A 556 -4.51 17.97 18.70
CA THR A 556 -5.15 18.82 19.73
C THR A 556 -5.71 18.00 20.90
N ASP A 557 -5.48 16.69 20.92
CA ASP A 557 -6.10 15.77 21.86
C ASP A 557 -5.27 15.63 23.14
N GLU A 558 -5.85 16.08 24.26
CA GLU A 558 -5.20 16.08 25.57
C GLU A 558 -4.96 14.68 26.13
N GLN A 559 -5.58 13.64 25.56
CA GLN A 559 -5.33 12.27 25.99
C GLN A 559 -3.95 11.75 25.53
N TRP A 560 -3.34 12.38 24.52
CA TRP A 560 -2.01 12.01 24.01
C TRP A 560 -0.91 12.95 24.52
N GLU A 561 -1.19 14.26 24.60
CA GLU A 561 -0.20 15.28 24.95
C GLU A 561 -0.71 16.22 26.05
N SER A 562 0.11 16.43 27.08
CA SER A 562 -0.19 17.31 28.22
C SER A 562 -0.29 18.78 27.79
N LYS A 563 -1.29 19.50 28.33
CA LYS A 563 -1.46 20.95 28.12
C LYS A 563 -0.33 21.79 28.74
N GLU A 564 0.46 21.20 29.63
CA GLU A 564 1.64 21.86 30.21
C GLU A 564 2.80 21.95 29.21
N SER A 565 2.77 21.16 28.12
CA SER A 565 3.83 21.17 27.12
C SER A 565 3.77 22.41 26.24
N THR A 566 4.92 23.06 26.06
CA THR A 566 5.08 24.21 25.15
C THR A 566 5.42 23.72 23.74
N ARG A 567 4.85 24.38 22.72
CA ARG A 567 5.07 24.06 21.30
C ARG A 567 5.72 25.22 20.58
N LEU A 568 6.90 24.99 20.01
CA LEU A 568 7.64 25.96 19.21
C LEU A 568 7.58 25.56 17.73
N PHE A 569 7.09 26.44 16.86
CA PHE A 569 7.04 26.23 15.42
C PHE A 569 8.16 27.00 14.72
N LEU A 570 9.08 26.30 14.07
CA LEU A 570 10.14 26.87 13.25
C LEU A 570 9.79 26.66 11.77
N TYR A 571 9.68 27.74 11.00
CA TYR A 571 9.21 27.65 9.62
C TYR A 571 9.74 28.78 8.75
N GLY A 572 9.71 28.61 7.43
CA GLY A 572 10.27 29.59 6.50
C GLY A 572 9.39 29.91 5.31
N LYS A 573 9.45 31.17 4.84
CA LYS A 573 8.66 31.61 3.68
C LYS A 573 9.05 30.91 2.38
N GLY A 574 10.29 30.45 2.28
CA GLY A 574 10.83 29.73 1.13
C GLY A 574 10.51 28.23 1.10
N ASP A 575 9.73 27.71 2.07
CA ASP A 575 9.36 26.31 2.10
C ASP A 575 8.29 25.98 1.03
N PHE A 576 8.75 25.36 -0.06
CA PHE A 576 7.87 24.88 -1.13
C PHE A 576 7.01 23.68 -0.70
N LEU A 577 7.55 22.82 0.17
CA LEU A 577 6.91 21.56 0.54
C LEU A 577 5.79 21.79 1.55
N ILE A 578 6.08 22.54 2.63
CA ILE A 578 5.13 22.88 3.69
C ILE A 578 5.01 24.40 3.75
N PRO A 579 3.99 24.99 3.10
CA PRO A 579 3.85 26.44 3.10
C PRO A 579 3.60 26.97 4.52
N TRP A 580 4.22 28.11 4.85
CA TRP A 580 4.19 28.73 6.18
C TRP A 580 2.77 28.99 6.69
N GLN A 581 1.81 29.28 5.80
CA GLN A 581 0.41 29.48 6.16
C GLN A 581 -0.23 28.23 6.79
N HIS A 582 0.20 27.03 6.38
CA HIS A 582 -0.27 25.82 7.03
C HIS A 582 0.20 25.78 8.48
N ILE A 583 1.48 26.11 8.73
CA ILE A 583 2.08 26.07 10.06
C ILE A 583 1.46 27.13 10.98
N GLU A 584 1.23 28.35 10.48
CA GLU A 584 0.51 29.38 11.24
C GLU A 584 -0.93 28.95 11.58
N GLY A 585 -1.62 28.29 10.65
CA GLY A 585 -2.95 27.72 10.92
C GLY A 585 -2.92 26.67 12.03
N TYR A 586 -1.94 25.76 12.02
CA TYR A 586 -1.77 24.78 13.10
C TYR A 586 -1.35 25.42 14.42
N MET A 587 -0.54 26.47 14.39
CA MET A 587 -0.18 27.24 15.58
C MET A 587 -1.43 27.90 16.20
N ALA A 588 -2.29 28.51 15.39
CA ALA A 588 -3.54 29.09 15.85
C ALA A 588 -4.47 28.02 16.47
N VAL A 589 -4.65 26.88 15.79
CA VAL A 589 -5.42 25.74 16.31
C VAL A 589 -4.83 25.20 17.63
N SER A 590 -3.51 25.18 17.76
CA SER A 590 -2.81 24.77 18.98
C SER A 590 -3.08 25.74 20.14
N GLN A 591 -3.06 27.05 19.88
CA GLN A 591 -3.38 28.08 20.87
C GLN A 591 -4.85 28.03 21.30
N GLU A 592 -5.77 27.87 20.35
CA GLU A 592 -7.20 27.72 20.62
C GLU A 592 -7.51 26.47 21.47
N ALA A 593 -6.78 25.37 21.21
CA ALA A 593 -6.84 24.16 22.02
C ALA A 593 -6.18 24.30 23.40
N GLY A 594 -5.60 25.45 23.75
CA GLY A 594 -5.03 25.73 25.08
C GLY A 594 -3.58 25.28 25.27
N TYR A 595 -2.83 24.97 24.20
CA TYR A 595 -1.40 24.67 24.29
C TYR A 595 -0.58 25.97 24.20
N PRO A 596 0.37 26.23 25.12
CA PRO A 596 1.31 27.32 24.98
C PRO A 596 2.11 27.15 23.70
N SER A 597 1.87 28.03 22.72
CA SER A 597 2.40 27.85 21.37
C SER A 597 3.02 29.15 20.85
N GLU A 598 4.17 29.02 20.20
CA GLU A 598 4.97 30.13 19.69
C GLU A 598 5.62 29.78 18.35
N GLY A 599 5.96 30.79 17.55
CA GLY A 599 6.45 30.58 16.20
C GLY A 599 7.61 31.50 15.84
N GLN A 600 8.58 30.97 15.11
CA GLN A 600 9.70 31.72 14.57
C GLN A 600 9.80 31.52 13.05
N LEU A 601 9.63 32.63 12.33
CA LEU A 601 9.76 32.70 10.89
C LEU A 601 11.21 32.94 10.43
N PHE A 602 11.59 32.26 9.36
CA PHE A 602 12.88 32.36 8.66
C PHE A 602 12.72 32.63 7.15
N GLU A 603 13.77 33.16 6.52
CA GLU A 603 13.87 33.28 5.06
C GLU A 603 14.69 32.10 4.48
N SER A 604 14.20 30.88 4.68
CA SER A 604 14.80 29.65 4.15
C SER A 604 13.76 28.64 3.66
N GLY A 605 14.24 27.59 2.98
CA GLY A 605 13.41 26.46 2.57
C GLY A 605 13.23 25.39 3.67
N HIS A 606 12.58 24.29 3.29
CA HIS A 606 12.22 23.16 4.15
C HIS A 606 13.42 22.60 4.94
N VAL A 607 13.31 22.58 6.27
CA VAL A 607 14.34 22.11 7.24
C VAL A 607 15.70 22.79 7.04
N GLY A 608 15.69 23.97 6.39
CA GLY A 608 16.89 24.75 6.04
C GLY A 608 17.23 25.84 7.05
N HIS A 609 16.40 26.03 8.09
CA HIS A 609 16.47 27.17 9.01
C HIS A 609 17.81 27.22 9.75
N MET A 610 18.21 26.11 10.37
CA MET A 610 19.49 25.98 11.08
C MET A 610 20.71 26.30 10.19
N LYS A 611 20.66 25.93 8.90
CA LYS A 611 21.75 26.21 7.96
C LYS A 611 21.79 27.69 7.57
N LYS A 612 20.62 28.31 7.43
CA LYS A 612 20.50 29.68 6.93
C LYS A 612 20.87 30.71 8.00
N ASP A 613 20.41 30.49 9.23
CA ASP A 613 20.59 31.42 10.35
C ASP A 613 20.73 30.62 11.67
N PRO A 614 21.93 30.07 11.94
CA PRO A 614 22.15 29.18 13.09
C PRO A 614 21.99 29.89 14.43
N GLU A 615 22.47 31.13 14.57
CA GLU A 615 22.41 31.88 15.82
C GLU A 615 20.96 32.12 16.24
N LYS A 616 20.14 32.62 15.31
CA LYS A 616 18.71 32.81 15.54
C LYS A 616 18.00 31.49 15.82
N TYR A 617 18.31 30.44 15.04
CA TYR A 617 17.67 29.13 15.20
C TYR A 617 17.89 28.52 16.59
N TRP A 618 19.14 28.48 17.05
CA TRP A 618 19.47 27.90 18.35
C TRP A 618 19.08 28.82 19.51
N GLY A 619 19.24 30.13 19.36
CA GLY A 619 18.80 31.13 20.34
C GLY A 619 17.31 31.02 20.63
N THR A 620 16.47 30.95 19.59
CA THR A 620 15.01 30.76 19.76
C THR A 620 14.69 29.46 20.50
N ILE A 621 15.38 28.35 20.21
CA ILE A 621 15.14 27.07 20.91
C ILE A 621 15.50 27.18 22.40
N GLN A 622 16.62 27.81 22.74
CA GLN A 622 17.05 28.01 24.13
C GLN A 622 16.08 28.92 24.91
N GLU A 623 15.73 30.08 24.34
CA GLU A 623 14.77 31.02 24.95
C GLU A 623 13.38 30.39 25.16
N SER A 624 12.97 29.51 24.23
CA SER A 624 11.70 28.77 24.32
C SER A 624 11.76 27.69 25.41
N TRP A 625 12.90 27.01 25.54
CA TRP A 625 13.12 26.04 26.61
C TRP A 625 13.10 26.71 28.00
N GLU A 626 13.83 27.80 28.19
CA GLU A 626 13.88 28.55 29.45
C GLU A 626 12.48 29.02 29.88
N ARG A 627 11.70 29.57 28.93
CA ARG A 627 10.31 29.98 29.20
C ARG A 627 9.39 28.80 29.52
N ALA A 628 9.59 27.65 28.86
CA ALA A 628 8.80 26.46 29.12
C ALA A 628 9.08 25.87 30.51
N VAL A 629 10.36 25.79 30.92
CA VAL A 629 10.77 25.35 32.27
C VAL A 629 10.20 26.29 33.34
N GLY A 630 10.30 27.61 33.14
CA GLY A 630 9.72 28.61 34.05
C GLY A 630 8.21 28.41 34.25
N ARG A 631 7.46 28.17 33.18
CA ARG A 631 6.01 27.87 33.25
C ARG A 631 5.71 26.56 33.98
N SER A 632 6.48 25.51 33.74
CA SER A 632 6.31 24.24 34.46
C SER A 632 6.56 24.40 35.98
N TYR A 633 7.54 25.23 36.35
CA TYR A 633 7.80 25.55 37.76
C TYR A 633 6.64 26.34 38.41
N GLU A 634 6.08 27.33 37.71
CA GLU A 634 4.90 28.07 38.19
C GLU A 634 3.65 27.18 38.31
N ALA A 635 3.43 26.27 37.36
CA ALA A 635 2.29 25.35 37.36
C ALA A 635 2.34 24.36 38.52
N SER A 636 3.53 23.84 38.84
CA SER A 636 3.75 22.90 39.95
C SER A 636 3.62 23.55 41.33
N ASN A 637 3.84 24.87 41.44
CA ASN A 637 3.76 25.63 42.69
C ASN A 637 2.42 26.34 42.96
N LYS A 638 1.40 26.20 42.09
CA LYS A 638 0.05 26.71 42.40
C LYS A 638 -0.59 25.88 43.53
N PRO A 639 -1.07 26.49 44.63
CA PRO A 639 -1.76 25.76 45.68
C PRO A 639 -3.04 25.14 45.11
N ARG A 640 -3.14 23.80 45.14
CA ARG A 640 -4.39 23.09 44.79
C ARG A 640 -5.51 23.62 45.69
N GLU A 641 -6.44 24.37 45.13
CA GLU A 641 -7.67 24.75 45.82
C GLU A 641 -8.35 23.47 46.32
N ARG A 642 -8.45 23.32 47.65
CA ARG A 642 -9.31 22.32 48.26
C ARG A 642 -10.74 22.70 47.88
N THR A 643 -11.30 22.02 46.89
CA THR A 643 -12.75 21.96 46.69
C THR A 643 -13.37 21.37 47.95
N VAL A 644 -13.81 22.24 48.85
CA VAL A 644 -14.69 21.89 49.97
C VAL A 644 -16.03 21.54 49.35
N GLY A 645 -16.35 20.24 49.32
CA GLY A 645 -17.67 19.76 48.92
C GLY A 645 -18.75 20.34 49.83
N PRO A 646 -19.96 20.61 49.32
CA PRO A 646 -21.03 21.20 50.11
C PRO A 646 -21.44 20.26 51.24
N ARG A 647 -21.44 20.77 52.48
CA ARG A 647 -22.07 20.11 53.62
C ARG A 647 -23.56 19.95 53.31
N GLN A 648 -24.05 18.71 53.31
CA GLN A 648 -25.47 18.41 53.41
C GLN A 648 -26.00 18.97 54.74
N VAL A 649 -27.04 19.79 54.67
CA VAL A 649 -28.01 20.04 55.73
C VAL A 649 -29.37 19.68 55.16
#